data_AF-A0A4S4M7W1-F1
#
_entry.id   AF-A0A4S4M7W1-F1
#
_cell.length_a   1.000
_cell.length_b   1.000
_cell.length_c   1.000
_cell.angle_alpha   90.00
_cell.angle_beta   90.00
_cell.angle_gamma   90.00
#
_symmetry.space_group_name_H-M   'P 1'
#
loop_
_entity.id
_entity.type
_entity.pdbx_description
1 polymer ?
#
loop_
_entity_poly.entity_id
_entity_poly.type
_entity_poly.pdbx_seq_one_letter_code
_entity_poly.pdbx_strand_id
1 'polypeptide(L)'
;MRSCSDRLSLEIYQGETRASTFVTEDKQQLSMVLSEYRRLKETAIKDSPDLTTYSWLEPYSFRPSSWLSVRPPRDLRQTRLPLQTRLSRGSAGMPGNDTADFVTIRDDWTHARAREMACKTTEKTKLRQWSIRVGTFNVNGKLPSQDLSAWVGGRFVLSGDSKKGEWEKLIPPLKEVSPLSLGEVAREPLDTESVDKNNKTTVASPIDVNPEASPAEEMAVPDLYVFAFQELDLSTEALLYSSKTVREEAWTTAVIAALGEKGELYEKVGHFLVPFYDFQIALTRQKRSSRALFGTQNECGGSGYHGPDGAHPFVACPASHSDLTLNVKQIQGNKGAVSIRLQYYPPSTTDTPSPLPTALTFVNSHLAALDEMMDRRNADFHDITRRLAFSPISQYVTPARENGGVLKVFESDMLIWMGDLNYRINLPDDDLRTLLATGSAVDSDSVLLPFDQLTYSIRTRRAFDGFTEHPIRFLPTYRFNTGILTDGLGYDIKRKPAWTDRILHMASSFISATQMAYSSHPQIKMSDHKPVSADFSVEMPIIDCMALDSSANELYESLENINLEDLDGIPTLKLDNPSLEFGKVSYEHTAIRKSTLQNTGKVPCAFRFYSRNLLGPAYPDWLHVEPMAGFLLPSETIDINFTVFVSRSSAPQLNVRAESLQTIVILHTVLGKDHFISLSGQYESTCFGNPLSVLARLPGPIRSLQSADELLQETQHLNAPREIMRLINWLMSNDVEKIDDLFLTPGDDKLSLDTTADISSPANAATEAFAHAVATVLLALLDSLPEPVIPFSLHARCAEVSSRDEAFEVPAIVQESSLILTDTSESDAQYITGSIGQPFLHYLCAQDPNSDINTGDPDDSGPPRATRAEQLTVVFSRVLLRDDPEAAIPVSPLAKRRFLSFFISQF
;
A
#
# COMPACT_ATOMS: atom_id res chain seq x y z
N MET A 1 76.34 26.23 18.76
CA MET A 1 75.30 25.74 19.67
C MET A 1 73.97 26.34 19.23
N ARG A 2 73.10 25.57 18.56
CA ARG A 2 71.69 25.93 18.36
C ARG A 2 70.89 24.89 19.15
N SER A 3 70.09 25.33 20.10
CA SER A 3 69.27 24.48 20.97
C SER A 3 68.14 23.86 20.16
N CYS A 4 67.97 22.53 20.25
CA CYS A 4 66.72 21.86 19.89
C CYS A 4 65.58 22.47 20.70
N SER A 5 64.51 22.90 20.02
CA SER A 5 63.21 23.09 20.66
C SER A 5 62.56 21.71 20.83
N ASP A 6 62.29 21.32 22.07
CA ASP A 6 61.58 20.08 22.39
C ASP A 6 60.12 20.21 21.96
N ARG A 7 59.77 19.68 20.78
CA ARG A 7 58.39 19.56 20.33
C ARG A 7 57.70 18.42 21.07
N LEU A 8 56.56 18.71 21.70
CA LEU A 8 55.71 17.74 22.37
C LEU A 8 54.55 17.35 21.44
N SER A 9 54.35 16.05 21.21
CA SER A 9 53.21 15.52 20.45
C SER A 9 52.19 14.84 21.37
N LEU A 10 50.92 15.19 21.20
CA LEU A 10 49.78 14.47 21.76
C LEU A 10 49.14 13.64 20.65
N GLU A 11 49.14 12.33 20.85
CA GLU A 11 48.64 11.36 19.87
C GLU A 11 47.36 10.75 20.42
N ILE A 12 46.25 10.97 19.72
CA ILE A 12 44.95 10.40 20.06
C ILE A 12 44.79 9.12 19.25
N TYR A 13 44.48 8.03 19.94
CA TYR A 13 44.25 6.72 19.36
C TYR A 13 42.77 6.34 19.51
N GLN A 14 42.24 5.67 18.48
CA GLN A 14 40.93 5.02 18.52
C GLN A 14 41.19 3.50 18.41
N GLY A 15 41.33 2.84 19.55
CA GLY A 15 41.85 1.47 19.60
C GLY A 15 43.36 1.46 19.33
N GLU A 16 43.82 0.64 18.39
CA GLU A 16 45.25 0.59 17.99
C GLU A 16 45.62 1.59 16.88
N THR A 17 44.64 2.23 16.25
CA THR A 17 44.86 3.19 15.17
C THR A 17 44.95 4.62 15.69
N ARG A 18 45.97 5.34 15.23
CA ARG A 18 46.22 6.75 15.60
C ARG A 18 45.25 7.66 14.84
N ALA A 19 44.28 8.22 15.57
CA ALA A 19 43.20 9.06 15.05
C ALA A 19 43.61 10.52 14.80
N SER A 20 44.48 11.10 15.63
CA SER A 20 44.91 12.50 15.48
C SER A 20 46.24 12.79 16.19
N THR A 21 46.97 13.80 15.72
CA THR A 21 48.20 14.26 16.37
C THR A 21 48.19 15.77 16.49
N PHE A 22 48.38 16.25 17.71
CA PHE A 22 48.58 17.66 18.00
C PHE A 22 50.03 17.87 18.40
N VAL A 23 50.71 18.82 17.78
CA VAL A 23 52.11 19.13 18.10
C VAL A 23 52.15 20.55 18.65
N THR A 24 52.77 20.71 19.82
CA THR A 24 52.94 22.02 20.45
C THR A 24 54.34 22.15 21.04
N GLU A 25 54.83 23.38 21.07
CA GLU A 25 56.10 23.75 21.74
C GLU A 25 55.83 24.33 23.14
N ASP A 26 54.55 24.52 23.50
CA ASP A 26 54.10 25.06 24.79
C ASP A 26 53.66 23.93 25.73
N LYS A 27 54.59 23.53 26.61
CA LYS A 27 54.36 22.50 27.64
C LYS A 27 53.25 22.88 28.63
N GLN A 28 53.03 24.18 28.85
CA GLN A 28 52.10 24.68 29.85
C GLN A 28 50.66 24.58 29.34
N GLN A 29 50.41 24.95 28.08
CA GLN A 29 49.10 24.76 27.43
C GLN A 29 48.73 23.28 27.30
N LEU A 30 49.68 22.42 26.91
CA LEU A 30 49.42 20.98 26.80
C LEU A 30 49.02 20.36 28.15
N SER A 31 49.68 20.77 29.23
CA SER A 31 49.34 20.30 30.58
C SER A 31 47.93 20.72 31.01
N MET A 32 47.48 21.93 30.64
CA MET A 32 46.12 22.39 30.92
C MET A 32 45.08 21.57 30.14
N VAL A 33 45.29 21.37 28.84
CA VAL A 33 44.39 20.57 27.99
C VAL A 33 44.31 19.12 28.48
N LEU A 34 45.45 18.52 28.86
CA LEU A 34 45.48 17.16 29.40
C LEU A 34 44.82 17.06 30.76
N SER A 35 44.97 18.07 31.63
CA SER A 35 44.28 18.12 32.91
C SER A 35 42.77 18.23 32.71
N GLU A 36 42.33 19.01 31.73
CA GLU A 36 40.91 19.21 31.48
C GLU A 36 40.26 18.05 30.75
N TYR A 37 40.98 17.40 29.85
CA TYR A 37 40.59 16.11 29.29
C TYR A 37 40.49 15.03 30.37
N ARG A 38 41.46 14.93 31.30
CA ARG A 38 41.38 13.98 32.43
C ARG A 38 40.21 14.31 33.34
N ARG A 39 39.96 15.59 33.65
CA ARG A 39 38.81 16.03 34.43
C ARG A 39 37.50 15.64 33.74
N LEU A 40 37.33 15.97 32.46
CA LEU A 40 36.14 15.62 31.67
C LEU A 40 35.96 14.11 31.54
N LYS A 41 37.05 13.34 31.36
CA LYS A 41 37.03 11.88 31.32
C LYS A 41 36.67 11.27 32.67
N GLU A 42 37.24 11.77 33.76
CA GLU A 42 36.91 11.31 35.12
C GLU A 42 35.47 11.69 35.50
N THR A 43 34.96 12.83 35.03
CA THR A 43 33.56 13.24 35.22
C THR A 43 32.62 12.33 34.41
N ALA A 44 32.94 12.10 33.13
CA ALA A 44 32.16 11.19 32.27
C ALA A 44 32.17 9.71 32.73
N ILE A 45 33.24 9.27 33.42
CA ILE A 45 33.35 7.91 33.97
C ILE A 45 32.73 7.82 35.37
N LYS A 46 32.74 8.89 36.18
CA LYS A 46 32.11 8.90 37.51
C LYS A 46 30.59 9.02 37.47
N ASP A 47 30.02 9.61 36.41
CA ASP A 47 28.57 9.86 36.29
C ASP A 47 27.80 8.75 35.55
N SER A 48 28.43 7.61 35.26
CA SER A 48 27.68 6.41 34.89
C SER A 48 27.57 5.50 36.12
N PRO A 49 26.55 5.68 36.98
CA PRO A 49 26.32 4.76 38.08
C PRO A 49 26.19 3.34 37.51
N ASP A 50 26.66 2.36 38.27
CA ASP A 50 26.43 0.95 37.97
C ASP A 50 24.90 0.69 38.07
N LEU A 51 24.20 0.92 36.96
CA LEU A 51 22.74 0.89 36.81
C LEU A 51 22.15 -0.49 37.13
N THR A 52 23.00 -1.51 37.30
CA THR A 52 22.62 -2.83 37.80
C THR A 52 22.00 -2.78 39.21
N THR A 53 22.32 -1.75 40.01
CA THR A 53 21.79 -1.58 41.38
C THR A 53 20.50 -0.74 41.42
N TYR A 54 20.21 0.05 40.40
CA TYR A 54 19.06 0.98 40.34
C TYR A 54 18.35 0.89 38.98
N SER A 55 17.96 -0.32 38.57
CA SER A 55 17.33 -0.58 37.27
C SER A 55 16.04 0.22 37.03
N TRP A 56 15.35 0.65 38.10
CA TRP A 56 14.16 1.51 38.01
C TRP A 56 14.47 2.95 37.54
N LEU A 57 15.73 3.40 37.60
CA LEU A 57 16.18 4.69 37.05
C LEU A 57 16.56 4.62 35.56
N GLU A 58 16.77 3.42 35.01
CA GLU A 58 17.10 3.24 33.58
C GLU A 58 16.11 3.97 32.63
N PRO A 59 14.78 3.91 32.85
CA PRO A 59 13.79 4.61 32.02
C PRO A 59 13.94 6.14 32.02
N TYR A 60 14.57 6.70 33.06
CA TYR A 60 14.76 8.14 33.26
C TYR A 60 16.20 8.59 32.93
N SER A 61 17.11 7.66 32.65
CA SER A 61 18.49 7.98 32.28
C SER A 61 18.59 8.48 30.84
N PHE A 62 19.31 9.60 30.66
CA PHE A 62 19.70 10.14 29.35
C PHE A 62 20.92 9.39 28.81
N ARG A 63 20.87 8.93 27.55
CA ARG A 63 22.03 8.36 26.87
C ARG A 63 22.46 9.31 25.74
N PRO A 64 23.57 10.06 25.88
CA PRO A 64 24.05 11.04 24.89
C PRO A 64 24.33 10.50 23.49
N SER A 65 24.32 9.17 23.27
CA SER A 65 24.48 8.53 21.96
C SER A 65 23.28 8.72 21.01
N SER A 66 22.35 9.62 21.33
CA SER A 66 21.08 9.87 20.64
C SER A 66 20.98 11.22 19.95
N TRP A 67 22.04 11.69 19.30
CA TRP A 67 21.93 12.83 18.37
C TRP A 67 20.97 12.46 17.22
N LEU A 68 19.79 13.06 17.25
CA LEU A 68 18.69 12.75 16.34
C LEU A 68 19.01 13.17 14.92
N SER A 69 19.75 14.28 14.79
CA SER A 69 20.19 14.84 13.52
C SER A 69 21.30 14.02 12.81
N VAL A 70 22.00 13.20 13.58
CA VAL A 70 23.19 12.44 13.16
C VAL A 70 22.87 10.97 12.84
N ARG A 71 21.67 10.50 13.16
CA ARG A 71 21.29 9.11 12.86
C ARG A 71 20.87 8.95 11.40
N PRO A 72 21.21 7.83 10.74
CA PRO A 72 20.59 7.52 9.47
C PRO A 72 19.07 7.37 9.64
N PRO A 73 18.29 7.51 8.56
CA PRO A 73 16.87 7.21 8.60
C PRO A 73 16.63 5.83 9.21
N ARG A 74 15.65 5.73 10.10
CA ARG A 74 15.30 4.47 10.76
C ARG A 74 14.72 3.49 9.74
N ASP A 75 14.81 2.20 10.05
CA ASP A 75 14.20 1.16 9.22
C ASP A 75 12.68 1.38 9.09
N LEU A 76 12.21 1.63 7.87
CA LEU A 76 10.81 1.90 7.55
C LEU A 76 9.86 0.79 8.00
N ARG A 77 10.33 -0.46 8.09
CA ARG A 77 9.51 -1.59 8.56
C ARG A 77 9.23 -1.51 10.05
N GLN A 78 10.08 -0.83 10.83
CA GLN A 78 9.89 -0.66 12.26
C GLN A 78 9.11 0.62 12.58
N THR A 79 9.39 1.72 11.87
CA THR A 79 8.73 3.01 12.13
C THR A 79 7.28 3.07 11.70
N ARG A 80 6.87 2.23 10.75
CA ARG A 80 5.47 2.13 10.30
C ARG A 80 4.62 1.19 11.17
N LEU A 81 5.23 0.36 12.02
CA LEU A 81 4.47 -0.50 12.92
C LEU A 81 3.84 0.37 14.03
N PRO A 82 2.53 0.19 14.30
CA PRO A 82 1.87 0.88 15.41
C PRO A 82 2.65 0.66 16.71
N LEU A 83 2.84 1.72 17.50
CA LEU A 83 3.71 1.72 18.69
C LEU A 83 3.42 0.55 19.63
N GLN A 84 2.14 0.23 19.86
CA GLN A 84 1.70 -0.87 20.72
C GLN A 84 2.19 -2.26 20.29
N THR A 85 2.47 -2.47 18.99
CA THR A 85 2.97 -3.76 18.48
C THR A 85 4.48 -3.95 18.72
N ARG A 86 5.19 -2.86 19.04
CA ARG A 86 6.62 -2.84 19.38
C ARG A 86 6.87 -3.06 20.88
N LEU A 87 5.82 -2.98 21.69
CA LEU A 87 5.90 -3.16 23.14
C LEU A 87 5.88 -4.63 23.53
N SER A 88 6.40 -4.91 24.70
CA SER A 88 6.42 -6.24 25.30
C SER A 88 5.00 -6.80 25.50
N ARG A 89 4.88 -8.13 25.50
CA ARG A 89 3.60 -8.77 25.82
C ARG A 89 3.33 -8.65 27.31
N GLY A 90 2.15 -8.19 27.67
CA GLY A 90 1.68 -8.04 29.05
C GLY A 90 0.16 -8.06 29.11
N SER A 91 -0.38 -8.36 30.28
CA SER A 91 -1.81 -8.36 30.57
C SER A 91 -2.07 -7.78 31.96
N ALA A 92 -3.34 -7.56 32.29
CA ALA A 92 -3.73 -7.14 33.63
C ALA A 92 -3.09 -8.04 34.71
N GLY A 93 -2.42 -7.43 35.70
CA GLY A 93 -1.73 -8.14 36.77
C GLY A 93 -0.45 -8.89 36.39
N MET A 94 -0.08 -8.93 35.10
CA MET A 94 1.18 -9.45 34.60
C MET A 94 1.80 -8.43 33.64
N PRO A 95 2.46 -7.39 34.21
CA PRO A 95 3.13 -6.41 33.39
C PRO A 95 4.21 -7.09 32.55
N GLY A 96 4.41 -6.56 31.35
CA GLY A 96 5.48 -7.03 30.47
C GLY A 96 6.84 -6.53 30.97
N ASN A 97 7.73 -6.21 30.04
CA ASN A 97 8.93 -5.46 30.35
C ASN A 97 8.64 -3.96 30.36
N ASP A 98 8.03 -3.49 31.45
CA ASP A 98 7.62 -2.09 31.62
C ASP A 98 8.79 -1.10 31.44
N THR A 99 9.98 -1.46 31.92
CA THR A 99 11.20 -0.64 31.73
C THR A 99 11.51 -0.45 30.24
N ALA A 100 11.54 -1.53 29.46
CA ALA A 100 11.81 -1.47 28.02
C ALA A 100 10.68 -0.78 27.25
N ASP A 101 9.43 -0.99 27.66
CA ASP A 101 8.26 -0.36 27.07
C ASP A 101 8.26 1.15 27.32
N PHE A 102 8.58 1.59 28.54
CA PHE A 102 8.73 3.01 28.86
C PHE A 102 9.76 3.66 27.95
N VAL A 103 10.96 3.07 27.84
CA VAL A 103 12.03 3.59 26.97
C VAL A 103 11.56 3.66 25.51
N THR A 104 10.87 2.63 25.03
CA THR A 104 10.36 2.60 23.65
C THR A 104 9.30 3.68 23.40
N ILE A 105 8.34 3.84 24.31
CA ILE A 105 7.28 4.86 24.23
C ILE A 105 7.87 6.27 24.34
N ARG A 106 8.73 6.50 25.33
CA ARG A 106 9.44 7.78 25.55
C ARG A 106 10.23 8.15 24.31
N ASP A 107 11.06 7.25 23.80
CA ASP A 107 11.89 7.54 22.63
C ASP A 107 11.00 7.86 21.42
N ASP A 108 9.96 7.08 21.15
CA ASP A 108 9.03 7.35 20.05
C ASP A 108 8.41 8.76 20.16
N TRP A 109 7.92 9.10 21.36
CA TRP A 109 7.36 10.40 21.68
C TRP A 109 8.39 11.53 21.53
N THR A 110 9.60 11.39 22.08
CA THR A 110 10.66 12.40 21.99
C THR A 110 11.04 12.67 20.54
N HIS A 111 11.14 11.63 19.70
CA HIS A 111 11.46 11.82 18.28
C HIS A 111 10.35 12.58 17.54
N ALA A 112 9.08 12.25 17.79
CA ALA A 112 7.95 12.94 17.18
C ALA A 112 7.85 14.40 17.66
N ARG A 113 7.95 14.61 18.97
CA ARG A 113 7.80 15.93 19.61
C ARG A 113 8.97 16.87 19.32
N ALA A 114 10.22 16.37 19.36
CA ALA A 114 11.40 17.18 19.02
C ALA A 114 11.33 17.71 17.59
N ARG A 115 10.85 16.89 16.65
CA ARG A 115 10.64 17.32 15.26
C ARG A 115 9.53 18.35 15.15
N GLU A 116 8.41 18.14 15.85
CA GLU A 116 7.31 19.11 15.88
C GLU A 116 7.77 20.47 16.44
N MET A 117 8.56 20.46 17.53
CA MET A 117 9.15 21.67 18.13
C MET A 117 10.12 22.36 17.16
N ALA A 118 11.05 21.61 16.56
CA ALA A 118 12.00 22.14 15.60
C ALA A 118 11.32 22.74 14.35
N CYS A 119 10.19 22.16 13.92
CA CYS A 119 9.35 22.71 12.85
C CYS A 119 8.61 24.01 13.24
N LYS A 120 8.31 24.24 14.52
CA LYS A 120 7.62 25.44 15.02
C LYS A 120 8.55 26.62 15.25
N THR A 121 9.79 26.38 15.66
CA THR A 121 10.79 27.43 15.91
C THR A 121 11.18 28.16 14.61
N THR A 122 11.01 27.51 13.45
CA THR A 122 11.07 28.17 12.16
C THR A 122 9.72 28.84 11.88
N GLU A 123 9.63 30.18 12.00
CA GLU A 123 8.39 31.00 11.95
C GLU A 123 7.43 30.74 10.76
N LYS A 124 7.89 29.99 9.74
CA LYS A 124 7.06 29.23 8.79
C LYS A 124 7.76 27.90 8.57
N THR A 125 7.13 26.76 8.87
CA THR A 125 7.66 25.45 8.46
C THR A 125 7.77 25.46 6.93
N LYS A 126 8.98 25.67 6.41
CA LYS A 126 9.21 25.71 4.96
C LYS A 126 9.14 24.26 4.49
N LEU A 127 8.00 23.88 3.92
CA LEU A 127 7.86 22.59 3.24
C LEU A 127 8.51 22.70 1.87
N ARG A 128 9.36 21.73 1.53
CA ARG A 128 9.81 21.54 0.17
C ARG A 128 8.96 20.46 -0.47
N GLN A 129 8.12 20.86 -1.40
CA GLN A 129 7.38 19.93 -2.25
C GLN A 129 8.20 19.59 -3.48
N TRP A 130 8.35 18.29 -3.76
CA TRP A 130 8.92 17.73 -4.97
C TRP A 130 7.86 16.96 -5.74
N SER A 131 7.79 17.19 -7.04
CA SER A 131 7.07 16.30 -7.96
C SER A 131 8.06 15.29 -8.55
N ILE A 132 7.84 13.99 -8.32
CA ILE A 132 8.72 12.92 -8.80
C ILE A 132 7.94 12.04 -9.78
N ARG A 133 8.43 11.88 -11.00
CA ARG A 133 7.93 10.86 -11.94
C ARG A 133 8.87 9.66 -11.95
N VAL A 134 8.31 8.49 -11.77
CA VAL A 134 9.01 7.21 -11.80
C VAL A 134 8.45 6.38 -12.95
N GLY A 135 9.29 5.65 -13.68
CA GLY A 135 8.82 4.71 -14.70
C GLY A 135 9.65 3.44 -14.77
N THR A 136 9.01 2.33 -15.14
CA THR A 136 9.66 1.05 -15.40
C THR A 136 9.28 0.52 -16.79
N PHE A 137 10.24 -0.09 -17.48
CA PHE A 137 10.01 -0.67 -18.80
C PHE A 137 10.98 -1.81 -19.15
N ASN A 138 10.45 -3.02 -19.30
CA ASN A 138 11.21 -4.13 -19.89
C ASN A 138 11.26 -3.95 -21.42
N VAL A 139 12.47 -3.75 -21.96
CA VAL A 139 12.67 -3.43 -23.38
C VAL A 139 13.04 -4.64 -24.24
N ASN A 140 13.18 -5.83 -23.63
CA ASN A 140 13.41 -7.10 -24.32
C ASN A 140 14.52 -7.03 -25.40
N GLY A 141 15.65 -6.44 -25.03
CA GLY A 141 16.83 -6.29 -25.88
C GLY A 141 16.62 -5.40 -27.10
N LYS A 142 15.57 -4.56 -27.15
CA LYS A 142 15.32 -3.63 -28.26
C LYS A 142 16.02 -2.29 -28.05
N LEU A 143 16.41 -1.67 -29.16
CA LEU A 143 16.79 -0.26 -29.20
C LEU A 143 15.52 0.62 -29.20
N PRO A 144 15.60 1.86 -28.69
CA PRO A 144 14.48 2.79 -28.77
C PRO A 144 14.15 3.04 -30.25
N SER A 145 12.91 2.72 -30.64
CA SER A 145 12.45 2.82 -32.03
C SER A 145 11.12 3.58 -32.17
N GLN A 146 10.55 4.02 -31.05
CA GLN A 146 9.28 4.74 -30.98
C GLN A 146 9.42 5.97 -30.08
N ASP A 147 8.52 6.93 -30.26
CA ASP A 147 8.43 8.10 -29.38
C ASP A 147 8.02 7.70 -27.96
N LEU A 148 8.78 8.18 -26.97
CA LEU A 148 8.57 7.92 -25.54
C LEU A 148 7.81 9.06 -24.85
N SER A 149 7.46 10.13 -25.57
CA SER A 149 6.85 11.35 -25.01
C SER A 149 5.62 11.07 -24.15
N ALA A 150 4.80 10.09 -24.54
CA ALA A 150 3.60 9.73 -23.79
C ALA A 150 3.92 9.09 -22.42
N TRP A 151 5.02 8.33 -22.32
CA TRP A 151 5.51 7.75 -21.06
C TRP A 151 6.29 8.76 -20.22
N VAL A 152 7.11 9.59 -20.86
CA VAL A 152 8.01 10.53 -20.17
C VAL A 152 7.31 11.84 -19.79
N GLY A 153 6.62 12.45 -20.74
CA GLY A 153 5.91 13.73 -20.59
C GLY A 153 4.63 13.64 -19.77
N GLY A 154 4.01 12.46 -19.77
CA GLY A 154 2.86 12.06 -18.96
C GLY A 154 1.61 12.89 -19.18
N ARG A 155 0.63 12.28 -19.85
CA ARG A 155 -0.80 12.51 -19.68
C ARG A 155 -1.58 11.42 -20.43
N PHE A 156 -2.45 10.73 -19.71
CA PHE A 156 -3.83 10.46 -20.10
C PHE A 156 -4.64 10.50 -18.80
N VAL A 157 -5.18 11.66 -18.45
CA VAL A 157 -6.32 11.71 -17.54
C VAL A 157 -7.51 11.36 -18.42
N LEU A 158 -8.06 10.15 -18.26
CA LEU A 158 -9.46 9.94 -18.60
C LEU A 158 -10.24 10.84 -17.64
N SER A 159 -10.56 12.06 -18.08
CA SER A 159 -11.56 12.89 -17.41
C SER A 159 -12.77 12.00 -17.18
N GLY A 160 -13.26 11.96 -15.94
CA GLY A 160 -14.31 11.04 -15.45
C GLY A 160 -15.70 11.21 -16.08
N ASP A 161 -15.78 11.53 -17.37
CA ASP A 161 -17.01 11.73 -18.13
C ASP A 161 -16.95 11.16 -19.57
N SER A 162 -15.89 10.44 -19.95
CA SER A 162 -15.90 9.76 -21.25
C SER A 162 -16.74 8.49 -21.20
N LYS A 163 -17.95 8.60 -21.75
CA LYS A 163 -18.82 7.47 -22.10
C LYS A 163 -18.02 6.34 -22.77
N LYS A 164 -18.36 5.11 -22.39
CA LYS A 164 -17.98 3.82 -23.01
C LYS A 164 -17.74 3.98 -24.53
N GLY A 165 -16.55 3.62 -25.02
CA GLY A 165 -16.30 3.40 -26.45
C GLY A 165 -14.99 3.91 -27.07
N GLU A 166 -14.11 4.62 -26.35
CA GLU A 166 -12.93 5.24 -27.01
C GLU A 166 -11.67 4.35 -27.16
N TRP A 167 -11.71 3.08 -26.73
CA TRP A 167 -10.60 2.15 -27.00
C TRP A 167 -10.57 1.65 -28.45
N GLU A 168 -11.72 1.66 -29.14
CA GLU A 168 -11.86 1.25 -30.54
C GLU A 168 -11.20 2.24 -31.52
N LYS A 169 -10.99 3.49 -31.11
CA LYS A 169 -10.35 4.54 -31.94
C LYS A 169 -8.81 4.47 -31.94
N LEU A 170 -8.20 3.58 -31.16
CA LEU A 170 -6.74 3.45 -31.01
C LEU A 170 -6.10 2.42 -31.96
N ILE A 171 -6.86 1.90 -32.93
CA ILE A 171 -6.36 1.02 -33.98
C ILE A 171 -6.33 1.79 -35.31
N PRO A 172 -5.16 2.21 -35.82
CA PRO A 172 -5.07 2.70 -37.20
C PRO A 172 -5.40 1.56 -38.16
N PRO A 173 -6.17 1.78 -39.25
CA PRO A 173 -6.41 0.75 -40.24
C PRO A 173 -5.08 0.33 -40.88
N LEU A 174 -4.83 -0.98 -40.90
CA LEU A 174 -3.68 -1.62 -41.52
C LEU A 174 -3.57 -1.19 -43.00
N LYS A 175 -2.53 -0.44 -43.34
CA LYS A 175 -2.02 -0.39 -44.71
C LYS A 175 -0.87 -1.39 -44.81
N GLU A 176 -1.10 -2.44 -45.58
CA GLU A 176 -0.10 -3.43 -45.96
C GLU A 176 1.09 -2.73 -46.63
N VAL A 177 2.29 -2.92 -46.08
CA VAL A 177 3.53 -2.67 -46.82
C VAL A 177 4.34 -3.95 -46.79
N SER A 178 4.44 -4.58 -47.95
CA SER A 178 5.02 -5.90 -48.16
C SER A 178 6.54 -5.91 -47.97
N PRO A 179 7.17 -7.00 -47.49
CA PRO A 179 8.55 -6.99 -47.00
C PRO A 179 9.54 -7.54 -48.03
N LEU A 180 9.91 -6.75 -49.05
CA LEU A 180 11.04 -7.10 -49.93
C LEU A 180 11.65 -5.81 -50.51
N SER A 181 12.83 -5.41 -50.02
CA SER A 181 13.96 -4.82 -50.78
C SER A 181 15.00 -4.26 -49.81
N LEU A 182 15.89 -5.14 -49.34
CA LEU A 182 17.19 -4.78 -48.80
C LEU A 182 18.20 -5.08 -49.91
N GLY A 183 18.82 -4.04 -50.46
CA GLY A 183 19.88 -4.16 -51.45
C GLY A 183 20.43 -2.80 -51.90
N GLU A 184 21.74 -2.60 -51.63
CA GLU A 184 22.66 -1.65 -52.29
C GLU A 184 22.80 -0.20 -51.76
N VAL A 185 23.61 -0.09 -50.69
CA VAL A 185 24.93 0.58 -50.64
C VAL A 185 25.21 1.85 -51.50
N ALA A 186 25.49 2.94 -50.77
CA ALA A 186 26.49 4.03 -50.96
C ALA A 186 26.28 5.19 -51.96
N ARG A 187 26.18 6.42 -51.42
CA ARG A 187 27.23 7.48 -51.38
C ARG A 187 26.64 8.83 -50.91
N GLU A 188 27.43 9.60 -50.14
CA GLU A 188 27.21 11.02 -49.75
C GLU A 188 27.37 12.02 -50.94
N PRO A 189 27.40 13.36 -50.74
CA PRO A 189 26.47 14.32 -50.11
C PRO A 189 26.13 15.53 -51.05
N LEU A 190 25.41 16.53 -50.53
CA LEU A 190 25.26 17.95 -50.97
C LEU A 190 24.08 18.39 -51.86
N ASP A 191 23.60 19.58 -51.46
CA ASP A 191 22.93 20.66 -52.19
C ASP A 191 21.43 20.59 -52.58
N THR A 192 20.67 21.37 -51.79
CA THR A 192 19.74 22.45 -52.18
C THR A 192 19.08 22.48 -53.56
N GLU A 193 17.76 22.73 -53.48
CA GLU A 193 16.89 23.54 -54.35
C GLU A 193 16.06 22.91 -55.48
N SER A 194 14.87 23.54 -55.59
CA SER A 194 13.87 23.55 -56.67
C SER A 194 12.88 22.37 -56.70
N VAL A 195 11.68 22.59 -56.15
CA VAL A 195 10.45 23.05 -56.85
C VAL A 195 9.89 21.96 -57.76
N ASP A 196 8.77 21.37 -57.35
CA ASP A 196 7.64 21.38 -58.29
C ASP A 196 6.27 21.45 -57.62
N LYS A 197 5.45 22.28 -58.25
CA LYS A 197 4.14 22.75 -57.82
C LYS A 197 3.06 21.77 -58.27
N ASN A 198 2.13 21.46 -57.36
CA ASN A 198 0.68 21.35 -57.57
C ASN A 198 0.09 20.21 -56.73
N ASN A 199 -0.56 20.54 -55.61
CA ASN A 199 -2.02 20.39 -55.59
C ASN A 199 -2.70 21.14 -54.44
N LYS A 200 -3.84 21.69 -54.81
CA LYS A 200 -4.68 22.69 -54.14
C LYS A 200 -5.13 22.35 -52.71
N THR A 201 -4.93 23.34 -51.87
CA THR A 201 -5.56 23.66 -50.59
C THR A 201 -7.10 23.64 -50.67
N THR A 202 -7.75 22.98 -49.70
CA THR A 202 -9.10 23.35 -49.23
C THR A 202 -8.95 23.88 -47.81
N VAL A 203 -9.33 25.14 -47.64
CA VAL A 203 -9.26 25.90 -46.39
C VAL A 203 -10.56 25.66 -45.62
N ALA A 204 -10.47 25.14 -44.40
CA ALA A 204 -11.54 25.22 -43.40
C ALA A 204 -11.17 26.29 -42.37
N SER A 205 -12.15 27.14 -42.06
CA SER A 205 -12.09 28.38 -41.29
C SER A 205 -11.73 28.18 -39.80
N PRO A 206 -11.28 29.23 -39.08
CA PRO A 206 -10.99 29.15 -37.66
C PRO A 206 -12.29 29.11 -36.84
N ILE A 207 -12.34 28.19 -35.87
CA ILE A 207 -13.42 28.12 -34.88
C ILE A 207 -13.11 29.13 -33.77
N ASP A 208 -14.10 29.99 -33.47
CA ASP A 208 -14.09 30.99 -32.41
C ASP A 208 -13.83 30.37 -31.02
N VAL A 209 -12.85 30.92 -30.31
CA VAL A 209 -12.51 30.56 -28.94
C VAL A 209 -13.42 31.32 -27.99
N ASN A 210 -14.23 30.59 -27.22
CA ASN A 210 -15.05 31.14 -26.14
C ASN A 210 -14.14 31.49 -24.92
N PRO A 211 -14.06 32.74 -24.42
CA PRO A 211 -13.05 33.15 -23.44
C PRO A 211 -13.35 32.85 -21.95
N GLU A 212 -14.33 32.00 -21.63
CA GLU A 212 -14.78 31.81 -20.23
C GLU A 212 -14.62 30.37 -19.68
N ALA A 213 -13.67 29.60 -20.19
CA ALA A 213 -13.19 28.41 -19.49
C ALA A 213 -12.08 28.81 -18.50
N SER A 214 -12.32 28.61 -17.20
CA SER A 214 -11.32 28.70 -16.13
C SER A 214 -10.04 27.94 -16.51
N PRO A 215 -8.83 28.40 -16.15
CA PRO A 215 -7.60 27.73 -16.54
C PRO A 215 -7.55 26.36 -15.86
N ALA A 216 -7.66 25.29 -16.65
CA ALA A 216 -7.32 23.96 -16.21
C ALA A 216 -5.86 23.97 -15.76
N GLU A 217 -5.62 23.65 -14.49
CA GLU A 217 -4.31 23.63 -13.85
C GLU A 217 -3.29 22.86 -14.73
N GLU A 218 -2.27 23.58 -15.22
CA GLU A 218 -1.07 22.96 -15.77
C GLU A 218 -0.45 22.10 -14.68
N MET A 219 -0.47 20.77 -14.84
CA MET A 219 0.28 19.89 -13.95
C MET A 219 1.76 20.26 -14.01
N ALA A 220 2.32 20.60 -12.85
CA ALA A 220 3.69 21.09 -12.71
C ALA A 220 4.71 20.09 -13.27
N VAL A 221 5.68 20.61 -14.03
CA VAL A 221 6.82 19.85 -14.58
C VAL A 221 7.62 19.20 -13.44
N PRO A 222 7.84 17.86 -13.44
CA PRO A 222 8.51 17.13 -12.35
C PRO A 222 9.88 17.70 -11.93
N ASP A 223 10.20 17.67 -10.64
CA ASP A 223 11.53 18.02 -10.14
C ASP A 223 12.55 16.90 -10.37
N LEU A 224 12.10 15.64 -10.33
CA LEU A 224 12.93 14.44 -10.49
C LEU A 224 12.24 13.40 -11.40
N TYR A 225 12.96 12.90 -12.39
CA TYR A 225 12.60 11.70 -13.13
C TYR A 225 13.49 10.54 -12.72
N VAL A 226 12.92 9.35 -12.51
CA VAL A 226 13.67 8.11 -12.33
C VAL A 226 13.09 7.03 -13.24
N PHE A 227 13.86 6.63 -14.24
CA PHE A 227 13.44 5.60 -15.20
C PHE A 227 14.29 4.34 -15.05
N ALA A 228 13.59 3.22 -14.95
CA ALA A 228 14.13 1.88 -14.82
C ALA A 228 13.84 1.06 -16.07
N PHE A 229 14.82 0.30 -16.51
CA PHE A 229 14.75 -0.56 -17.68
C PHE A 229 15.24 -1.96 -17.33
N GLN A 230 14.60 -2.97 -17.93
CA GLN A 230 14.98 -4.37 -17.82
C GLN A 230 15.22 -4.95 -19.22
N GLU A 231 16.04 -5.99 -19.29
CA GLU A 231 16.50 -6.63 -20.53
C GLU A 231 17.10 -5.62 -21.52
N LEU A 232 17.92 -4.68 -21.04
CA LEU A 232 18.49 -3.64 -21.91
C LEU A 232 19.38 -4.23 -23.02
N ASP A 233 20.21 -5.23 -22.70
CA ASP A 233 21.13 -5.88 -23.65
C ASP A 233 21.21 -7.40 -23.45
N LEU A 234 20.58 -8.15 -24.37
CA LEU A 234 20.52 -9.61 -24.35
C LEU A 234 21.69 -10.29 -25.11
N SER A 235 22.69 -9.54 -25.57
CA SER A 235 23.79 -10.09 -26.37
C SER A 235 24.81 -10.89 -25.54
N THR A 236 25.39 -11.94 -26.13
CA THR A 236 26.45 -12.75 -25.50
C THR A 236 27.77 -12.00 -25.35
N GLU A 237 28.02 -10.99 -26.18
CA GLU A 237 29.24 -10.15 -26.12
C GLU A 237 29.25 -9.20 -24.92
N ALA A 238 28.07 -8.83 -24.42
CA ALA A 238 27.95 -8.06 -23.20
C ALA A 238 28.61 -8.83 -22.03
N LEU A 239 28.47 -10.16 -21.93
CA LEU A 239 29.00 -10.99 -20.81
C LEU A 239 30.49 -10.83 -20.50
N LEU A 240 31.29 -10.26 -21.41
CA LEU A 240 32.75 -10.30 -21.37
C LEU A 240 33.44 -8.94 -21.13
N TYR A 241 32.75 -7.80 -21.22
CA TYR A 241 33.39 -6.47 -21.14
C TYR A 241 32.63 -5.44 -20.28
N SER A 242 33.36 -4.74 -19.42
CA SER A 242 32.86 -3.63 -18.60
C SER A 242 33.10 -2.27 -19.26
N SER A 243 32.02 -1.50 -19.46
CA SER A 243 31.91 -0.02 -19.52
C SER A 243 30.92 0.38 -20.62
N LYS A 244 29.95 1.26 -20.28
CA LYS A 244 28.97 1.97 -21.15
C LYS A 244 28.59 1.25 -22.45
N THR A 245 27.39 0.68 -22.50
CA THR A 245 26.87 0.07 -23.73
C THR A 245 26.29 1.13 -24.66
N VAL A 246 26.43 0.96 -25.97
CA VAL A 246 25.79 1.83 -26.99
C VAL A 246 24.26 1.92 -26.77
N ARG A 247 23.67 0.85 -26.23
CA ARG A 247 22.24 0.78 -25.90
C ARG A 247 21.85 1.70 -24.75
N GLU A 248 22.68 1.79 -23.71
CA GLU A 248 22.47 2.71 -22.58
C GLU A 248 22.41 4.16 -23.04
N GLU A 249 23.36 4.56 -23.87
CA GLU A 249 23.43 5.91 -24.43
C GLU A 249 22.23 6.20 -25.34
N ALA A 250 21.84 5.22 -26.18
CA ALA A 250 20.66 5.34 -27.03
C ALA A 250 19.37 5.56 -26.21
N TRP A 251 19.14 4.76 -25.16
CA TRP A 251 17.96 4.89 -24.30
C TRP A 251 17.98 6.18 -23.47
N THR A 252 19.14 6.59 -22.95
CA THR A 252 19.30 7.88 -22.25
C THR A 252 18.94 9.04 -23.18
N THR A 253 19.46 9.01 -24.40
CA THR A 253 19.21 10.04 -25.42
C THR A 253 17.73 10.08 -25.81
N ALA A 254 17.10 8.91 -25.98
CA ALA A 254 15.68 8.82 -26.30
C ALA A 254 14.79 9.39 -25.20
N VAL A 255 15.09 9.12 -23.92
CA VAL A 255 14.34 9.69 -22.78
C VAL A 255 14.48 11.20 -22.72
N ILE A 256 15.69 11.73 -22.90
CA ILE A 256 15.93 13.18 -22.91
C ILE A 256 15.22 13.83 -24.11
N ALA A 257 15.29 13.22 -25.29
CA ALA A 257 14.58 13.71 -26.49
C ALA A 257 13.05 13.71 -26.29
N ALA A 258 12.50 12.72 -25.58
CA ALA A 258 11.08 12.63 -25.28
C ALA A 258 10.56 13.73 -24.32
N LEU A 259 11.45 14.43 -23.62
CA LEU A 259 11.10 15.64 -22.86
C LEU A 259 10.89 16.86 -23.77
N GLY A 260 11.28 16.78 -25.05
CA GLY A 260 11.21 17.89 -26.00
C GLY A 260 11.98 19.11 -25.52
N GLU A 261 11.39 20.29 -25.67
CA GLU A 261 11.97 21.56 -25.19
C GLU A 261 12.22 21.57 -23.67
N LYS A 262 11.50 20.75 -22.89
CA LYS A 262 11.72 20.63 -21.44
C LYS A 262 13.02 19.91 -21.12
N GLY A 263 13.61 19.16 -22.04
CA GLY A 263 14.86 18.42 -21.84
C GLY A 263 16.03 19.31 -21.43
N GLU A 264 16.08 20.55 -21.93
CA GLU A 264 17.09 21.54 -21.53
C GLU A 264 17.02 21.94 -20.04
N LEU A 265 15.87 21.69 -19.40
CA LEU A 265 15.68 21.95 -17.98
C LEU A 265 16.22 20.81 -17.10
N TYR A 266 16.71 19.70 -17.64
CA TYR A 266 17.11 18.54 -16.85
C TYR A 266 18.57 18.16 -17.06
N GLU A 267 19.20 17.72 -15.98
CA GLU A 267 20.52 17.12 -16.00
C GLU A 267 20.50 15.70 -15.44
N LYS A 268 21.37 14.84 -15.96
CA LYS A 268 21.53 13.48 -15.47
C LYS A 268 22.29 13.48 -14.14
N VAL A 269 21.59 13.20 -13.05
CA VAL A 269 22.16 13.11 -11.69
C VAL A 269 22.97 11.83 -11.52
N GLY A 270 22.49 10.74 -12.12
CA GLY A 270 23.05 9.43 -11.91
C GLY A 270 22.48 8.42 -12.88
N HIS A 271 23.28 7.39 -13.15
CA HIS A 271 22.80 6.19 -13.82
C HIS A 271 23.51 4.99 -13.20
N PHE A 272 22.88 3.83 -13.34
CA PHE A 272 23.50 2.57 -13.00
C PHE A 272 23.05 1.48 -13.93
N LEU A 273 24.00 0.64 -14.29
CA LEU A 273 23.79 -0.52 -15.12
C LEU A 273 24.31 -1.73 -14.36
N VAL A 274 23.44 -2.69 -14.10
CA VAL A 274 23.87 -4.08 -13.95
C VAL A 274 24.16 -4.56 -15.35
N PRO A 275 25.40 -4.96 -15.66
CA PRO A 275 25.70 -5.56 -16.96
C PRO A 275 24.64 -6.62 -17.31
N PHE A 276 24.17 -6.62 -18.56
CA PHE A 276 23.21 -7.57 -19.17
C PHE A 276 21.73 -7.25 -18.93
N TYR A 277 21.31 -6.95 -17.70
CA TYR A 277 19.88 -7.07 -17.36
C TYR A 277 19.17 -5.77 -17.02
N ASP A 278 19.72 -4.94 -16.13
CA ASP A 278 18.93 -3.84 -15.54
C ASP A 278 19.68 -2.52 -15.62
N PHE A 279 18.97 -1.48 -16.07
CA PHE A 279 19.47 -0.11 -16.15
C PHE A 279 18.54 0.82 -15.38
N GLN A 280 19.09 1.83 -14.72
CA GLN A 280 18.31 2.86 -14.07
C GLN A 280 19.00 4.21 -14.24
N ILE A 281 18.22 5.24 -14.56
CA ILE A 281 18.69 6.61 -14.74
C ILE A 281 17.84 7.57 -13.91
N ALA A 282 18.48 8.57 -13.30
CA ALA A 282 17.84 9.65 -12.58
C ALA A 282 18.20 11.01 -13.21
N LEU A 283 17.19 11.83 -13.50
CA LEU A 283 17.32 13.17 -14.08
C LEU A 283 16.69 14.20 -13.14
N THR A 284 17.42 15.24 -12.77
CA THR A 284 16.90 16.34 -11.91
C THR A 284 16.74 17.61 -12.72
N ARG A 285 15.78 18.44 -12.31
CA ARG A 285 15.54 19.73 -12.95
C ARG A 285 16.58 20.78 -12.53
N GLN A 286 17.23 21.41 -13.51
CA GLN A 286 18.05 22.60 -13.38
C GLN A 286 17.13 23.83 -13.13
N LYS A 287 17.20 24.43 -11.94
CA LYS A 287 16.49 25.71 -11.68
C LYS A 287 17.37 26.89 -12.11
N ARG A 288 16.82 27.87 -12.85
CA ARG A 288 17.56 29.09 -13.30
C ARG A 288 18.27 29.90 -12.19
N SER A 289 18.02 29.64 -10.91
CA SER A 289 18.71 30.29 -9.76
C SER A 289 19.88 29.46 -9.19
N SER A 290 20.29 28.37 -9.84
CA SER A 290 21.09 27.31 -9.21
C SER A 290 22.55 27.24 -9.68
N ARG A 291 23.19 28.39 -9.95
CA ARG A 291 24.66 28.44 -10.12
C ARG A 291 25.43 28.05 -8.83
N ALA A 292 24.71 27.83 -7.71
CA ALA A 292 25.24 27.40 -6.42
C ALA A 292 24.87 25.94 -6.04
N LEU A 293 24.15 25.18 -6.88
CA LEU A 293 23.63 23.85 -6.52
C LEU A 293 24.30 22.68 -7.21
N PHE A 294 25.01 22.91 -8.32
CA PHE A 294 25.70 21.86 -9.06
C PHE A 294 26.99 22.44 -9.64
N GLY A 295 28.10 22.19 -8.95
CA GLY A 295 29.44 22.52 -9.45
C GLY A 295 29.94 21.43 -10.38
N THR A 296 30.17 21.77 -11.65
CA THR A 296 30.91 20.95 -12.60
C THR A 296 32.41 21.05 -12.36
N GLN A 297 33.13 19.94 -12.22
CA GLN A 297 34.51 19.85 -12.70
C GLN A 297 34.76 18.52 -13.41
N ASN A 298 35.10 18.66 -14.70
CA ASN A 298 35.82 17.68 -15.49
C ASN A 298 37.32 17.74 -15.13
N GLU A 299 37.96 16.57 -15.24
CA GLU A 299 39.40 16.31 -15.38
C GLU A 299 40.34 16.43 -14.17
N CYS A 300 40.84 15.27 -13.72
CA CYS A 300 42.25 14.91 -13.48
C CYS A 300 42.23 13.42 -13.02
N GLY A 301 42.85 12.43 -13.67
CA GLY A 301 44.27 12.32 -13.96
C GLY A 301 45.01 11.70 -12.76
N GLY A 302 45.34 10.40 -12.81
CA GLY A 302 46.48 9.85 -12.03
C GLY A 302 46.26 8.65 -11.11
N SER A 303 46.93 7.55 -11.49
CA SER A 303 47.44 6.39 -10.74
C SER A 303 46.49 5.49 -9.94
N GLY A 304 46.27 4.30 -10.49
CA GLY A 304 45.85 3.13 -9.73
C GLY A 304 46.92 2.69 -8.73
N TYR A 305 46.46 2.41 -7.51
CA TYR A 305 47.15 1.55 -6.55
C TYR A 305 46.35 0.27 -6.42
N HIS A 306 46.90 -0.83 -6.94
CA HIS A 306 46.38 -2.18 -6.72
C HIS A 306 46.83 -2.67 -5.34
N GLY A 307 45.87 -2.83 -4.42
CA GLY A 307 46.03 -3.71 -3.25
C GLY A 307 45.72 -5.16 -3.62
N PRO A 308 46.35 -6.16 -2.98
CA PRO A 308 46.36 -7.55 -3.46
C PRO A 308 45.15 -8.40 -3.05
N ASP A 309 43.99 -7.80 -2.72
CA ASP A 309 42.77 -8.55 -2.41
C ASP A 309 41.61 -8.07 -3.29
N GLY A 310 41.07 -8.99 -4.10
CA GLY A 310 40.09 -8.74 -5.15
C GLY A 310 38.70 -8.31 -4.67
N ALA A 311 38.57 -7.05 -4.24
CA ALA A 311 37.30 -6.33 -4.14
C ALA A 311 37.15 -5.38 -5.35
N HIS A 312 36.11 -5.60 -6.15
CA HIS A 312 35.74 -4.79 -7.32
C HIS A 312 35.50 -3.31 -6.97
N PRO A 313 35.67 -2.37 -7.93
CA PRO A 313 35.94 -0.97 -7.62
C PRO A 313 34.69 -0.21 -7.15
N PHE A 314 34.84 0.44 -6.01
CA PHE A 314 33.92 1.44 -5.47
C PHE A 314 34.10 2.75 -6.22
N VAL A 315 33.01 3.38 -6.67
CA VAL A 315 33.01 4.78 -7.09
C VAL A 315 31.99 5.52 -6.24
N ALA A 316 32.43 6.04 -5.10
CA ALA A 316 31.78 7.19 -4.50
C ALA A 316 32.14 8.39 -5.38
N CYS A 317 31.17 9.15 -5.87
CA CYS A 317 31.45 10.43 -6.49
C CYS A 317 31.41 11.48 -5.36
N PRO A 318 32.56 12.01 -4.91
CA PRO A 318 32.56 13.08 -3.91
C PRO A 318 32.26 14.38 -4.65
N ALA A 319 30.99 14.68 -4.86
CA ALA A 319 30.60 16.01 -5.27
C ALA A 319 30.64 16.92 -4.03
N SER A 320 31.83 17.46 -3.74
CA SER A 320 31.97 18.57 -2.82
C SER A 320 31.27 19.78 -3.45
N HIS A 321 30.12 20.16 -2.87
CA HIS A 321 29.20 21.24 -3.29
C HIS A 321 28.10 20.87 -4.33
N SER A 322 27.39 19.76 -4.13
CA SER A 322 26.07 19.53 -4.76
C SER A 322 25.02 19.03 -3.76
N ASP A 323 23.77 19.50 -3.89
CA ASP A 323 22.62 19.19 -3.00
C ASP A 323 22.11 17.72 -3.06
N LEU A 324 22.79 16.87 -3.84
CA LEU A 324 22.46 15.46 -4.07
C LEU A 324 23.73 14.61 -3.98
N THR A 325 23.71 13.53 -3.20
CA THR A 325 24.76 12.49 -3.23
C THR A 325 24.18 11.13 -3.60
N LEU A 326 24.92 10.37 -4.41
CA LEU A 326 24.49 9.13 -5.05
C LEU A 326 25.27 7.91 -4.52
N ASN A 327 24.54 6.89 -4.05
CA ASN A 327 25.09 5.55 -3.78
C ASN A 327 24.42 4.50 -4.66
N VAL A 328 25.20 3.51 -5.10
CA VAL A 328 24.75 2.56 -6.12
C VAL A 328 25.24 1.13 -5.87
N LYS A 329 24.40 0.12 -6.12
CA LYS A 329 24.72 -1.29 -5.84
C LYS A 329 24.04 -2.32 -6.76
N GLN A 330 24.73 -3.45 -6.96
CA GLN A 330 24.35 -4.62 -7.77
C GLN A 330 24.27 -5.92 -6.95
N ILE A 331 23.42 -6.87 -7.40
CA ILE A 331 23.45 -8.30 -7.05
C ILE A 331 23.40 -9.13 -8.35
N GLN A 332 24.32 -10.08 -8.54
CA GLN A 332 24.53 -10.81 -9.82
C GLN A 332 23.64 -12.05 -10.00
N GLY A 333 23.16 -12.24 -11.25
CA GLY A 333 22.39 -13.36 -11.81
C GLY A 333 21.65 -12.93 -13.10
N ASN A 334 21.02 -13.85 -13.86
CA ASN A 334 20.14 -13.48 -15.00
C ASN A 334 18.87 -12.69 -14.59
N LYS A 335 18.65 -12.59 -13.27
CA LYS A 335 17.62 -11.87 -12.54
C LYS A 335 18.33 -11.17 -11.38
N GLY A 336 17.94 -9.94 -11.06
CA GLY A 336 18.71 -9.11 -10.14
C GLY A 336 18.02 -7.79 -9.78
N ALA A 337 18.80 -6.87 -9.22
CA ALA A 337 18.34 -5.53 -8.93
C ALA A 337 19.48 -4.50 -9.01
N VAL A 338 19.10 -3.29 -9.41
CA VAL A 338 19.88 -2.06 -9.30
C VAL A 338 19.19 -1.13 -8.31
N SER A 339 19.98 -0.31 -7.61
CA SER A 339 19.41 0.69 -6.72
C SER A 339 20.20 1.99 -6.74
N ILE A 340 19.49 3.10 -6.65
CA ILE A 340 20.02 4.46 -6.55
C ILE A 340 19.48 5.05 -5.25
N ARG A 341 20.38 5.48 -4.35
CA ARG A 341 20.02 6.30 -3.20
C ARG A 341 20.47 7.74 -3.43
N LEU A 342 19.53 8.66 -3.36
CA LEU A 342 19.71 10.10 -3.43
C LEU A 342 19.51 10.69 -2.04
N GLN A 343 20.47 11.51 -1.60
CA GLN A 343 20.33 12.28 -0.38
C GLN A 343 20.15 13.76 -0.73
N TYR A 344 18.95 14.29 -0.48
CA TYR A 344 18.63 15.69 -0.70
C TYR A 344 19.04 16.53 0.51
N TYR A 345 19.87 17.54 0.28
CA TYR A 345 20.23 18.57 1.25
C TYR A 345 19.50 19.86 0.90
N PRO A 346 18.57 20.35 1.74
CA PRO A 346 18.00 21.68 1.52
C PRO A 346 19.09 22.77 1.54
N PRO A 347 18.94 23.88 0.81
CA PRO A 347 19.89 24.98 0.87
C PRO A 347 19.93 25.59 2.28
N SER A 348 21.13 25.85 2.80
CA SER A 348 21.29 26.58 4.06
C SER A 348 20.70 27.99 3.94
N THR A 349 19.90 28.39 4.93
CA THR A 349 19.36 29.75 5.05
C THR A 349 19.72 30.36 6.40
N THR A 350 19.48 31.64 6.61
CA THR A 350 19.67 32.28 7.92
C THR A 350 18.89 31.59 9.04
N ASP A 351 17.71 31.06 8.71
CA ASP A 351 16.82 30.40 9.67
C ASP A 351 17.14 28.90 9.83
N THR A 352 17.84 28.32 8.85
CA THR A 352 18.19 26.89 8.80
C THR A 352 19.64 26.73 8.29
N PRO A 353 20.64 27.09 9.12
CA PRO A 353 22.05 27.06 8.70
C PRO A 353 22.55 25.64 8.40
N SER A 354 22.03 24.62 9.09
CA SER A 354 22.42 23.21 8.95
C SER A 354 21.19 22.32 8.74
N PRO A 355 20.60 22.30 7.54
CA PRO A 355 19.37 21.55 7.30
C PRO A 355 19.60 20.03 7.31
N LEU A 356 18.64 19.30 7.88
CA LEU A 356 18.63 17.85 7.94
C LEU A 356 18.40 17.26 6.54
N PRO A 357 19.26 16.33 6.08
CA PRO A 357 19.08 15.72 4.77
C PRO A 357 17.92 14.71 4.74
N THR A 358 17.30 14.56 3.57
CA THR A 358 16.28 13.55 3.29
C THR A 358 16.82 12.47 2.35
N ALA A 359 16.65 11.18 2.69
CA ALA A 359 17.12 10.05 1.89
C ALA A 359 16.00 9.42 1.07
N LEU A 360 16.11 9.53 -0.25
CA LEU A 360 15.22 8.91 -1.24
C LEU A 360 15.94 7.72 -1.89
N THR A 361 15.39 6.51 -1.76
CA THR A 361 15.97 5.29 -2.35
C THR A 361 15.05 4.73 -3.42
N PHE A 362 15.62 4.38 -4.56
CA PHE A 362 14.93 3.82 -5.72
C PHE A 362 15.56 2.47 -6.06
N VAL A 363 14.76 1.41 -6.13
CA VAL A 363 15.20 0.06 -6.49
C VAL A 363 14.49 -0.35 -7.78
N ASN A 364 15.24 -0.79 -8.78
CA ASN A 364 14.74 -1.49 -9.95
C ASN A 364 15.15 -2.95 -9.86
N SER A 365 14.19 -3.88 -9.93
CA SER A 365 14.47 -5.31 -9.91
C SER A 365 13.80 -6.06 -11.05
N HIS A 366 14.50 -7.06 -11.58
CA HIS A 366 13.98 -8.03 -12.51
C HIS A 366 13.98 -9.41 -11.87
N LEU A 367 12.80 -9.89 -11.45
CA LEU A 367 12.66 -11.13 -10.66
C LEU A 367 12.41 -12.37 -11.53
N ALA A 368 12.49 -13.57 -10.93
CA ALA A 368 12.26 -14.84 -11.61
C ALA A 368 10.98 -14.88 -12.46
N ALA A 369 11.15 -15.28 -13.73
CA ALA A 369 10.06 -15.44 -14.70
C ALA A 369 9.35 -16.80 -14.55
N LEU A 370 8.30 -17.00 -15.35
CA LEU A 370 7.37 -18.16 -15.34
C LEU A 370 6.28 -18.09 -14.26
N ASP A 371 5.10 -18.62 -14.60
CA ASP A 371 3.89 -18.52 -13.78
C ASP A 371 4.04 -19.18 -12.40
N GLU A 372 4.65 -20.36 -12.37
CA GLU A 372 4.82 -21.19 -11.16
C GLU A 372 5.87 -20.65 -10.17
N MET A 373 6.71 -19.70 -10.58
CA MET A 373 7.91 -19.27 -9.81
C MET A 373 7.62 -18.19 -8.75
N MET A 374 6.41 -18.14 -8.19
CA MET A 374 6.01 -17.12 -7.21
C MET A 374 6.88 -17.16 -5.95
N ASP A 375 7.13 -18.35 -5.38
CA ASP A 375 7.97 -18.48 -4.19
C ASP A 375 9.43 -18.12 -4.47
N ARG A 376 9.90 -18.34 -5.71
CA ARG A 376 11.23 -17.90 -6.14
C ARG A 376 11.30 -16.37 -6.20
N ARG A 377 10.27 -15.68 -6.73
CA ARG A 377 10.20 -14.21 -6.73
C ARG A 377 10.18 -13.64 -5.31
N ASN A 378 9.44 -14.27 -4.40
CA ASN A 378 9.44 -13.92 -2.98
C ASN A 378 10.84 -14.07 -2.38
N ALA A 379 11.55 -15.17 -2.68
CA ALA A 379 12.92 -15.39 -2.24
C ALA A 379 13.91 -14.39 -2.84
N ASP A 380 13.77 -14.05 -4.14
CA ASP A 380 14.60 -13.05 -4.81
C ASP A 380 14.45 -11.68 -4.12
N PHE A 381 13.23 -11.25 -3.76
CA PHE A 381 12.99 -10.03 -2.98
C PHE A 381 13.74 -10.05 -1.63
N HIS A 382 13.65 -11.14 -0.87
CA HIS A 382 14.35 -11.27 0.42
C HIS A 382 15.87 -11.30 0.27
N ASP A 383 16.38 -11.93 -0.79
CA ASP A 383 17.80 -11.94 -1.10
C ASP A 383 18.30 -10.53 -1.50
N ILE A 384 17.52 -9.80 -2.30
CA ILE A 384 17.84 -8.43 -2.70
C ILE A 384 17.87 -7.52 -1.48
N THR A 385 16.83 -7.53 -0.64
CA THR A 385 16.76 -6.67 0.55
C THR A 385 17.88 -6.96 1.55
N ARG A 386 18.28 -8.23 1.74
CA ARG A 386 19.37 -8.62 2.65
C ARG A 386 20.74 -8.13 2.17
N ARG A 387 20.97 -8.24 0.86
CA ARG A 387 22.26 -7.94 0.22
C ARG A 387 22.41 -6.45 -0.13
N LEU A 388 21.35 -5.73 -0.48
CA LEU A 388 21.40 -4.29 -0.75
C LEU A 388 21.87 -3.54 0.51
N ALA A 389 22.89 -2.72 0.32
CA ALA A 389 23.55 -2.00 1.39
C ALA A 389 24.27 -0.77 0.80
N PHE A 390 24.21 0.36 1.46
CA PHE A 390 24.68 1.66 0.98
C PHE A 390 25.71 2.21 1.95
N SER A 391 26.76 2.85 1.45
CA SER A 391 27.74 3.51 2.31
C SER A 391 27.12 4.80 2.90
N PRO A 392 27.35 5.12 4.18
CA PRO A 392 26.99 6.42 4.73
C PRO A 392 27.72 7.52 3.93
N ILE A 393 26.96 8.51 3.49
CA ILE A 393 27.48 9.61 2.66
C ILE A 393 28.23 10.65 3.49
N SER A 394 27.88 10.79 4.77
CA SER A 394 28.45 11.80 5.67
C SER A 394 29.22 11.18 6.83
N GLN A 395 30.42 11.70 7.09
CA GLN A 395 31.23 11.37 8.28
C GLN A 395 30.58 11.82 9.59
N TYR A 396 29.59 12.72 9.52
CA TYR A 396 28.81 13.16 10.68
C TYR A 396 27.74 12.15 11.09
N VAL A 397 27.47 11.09 10.29
CA VAL A 397 26.38 10.11 10.52
C VAL A 397 26.84 8.83 11.23
N THR A 398 28.07 8.80 11.76
CA THR A 398 28.55 7.67 12.56
C THR A 398 28.46 7.97 14.05
N PRO A 399 27.40 7.56 14.77
CA PRO A 399 27.62 7.02 16.09
C PRO A 399 28.37 5.68 15.91
N ALA A 400 29.17 5.31 16.90
CA ALA A 400 29.98 4.09 16.94
C ALA A 400 29.15 2.80 16.70
N ARG A 401 28.81 2.47 15.45
CA ARG A 401 28.49 1.09 15.06
C ARG A 401 29.84 0.39 14.97
N GLU A 402 30.08 -0.58 15.87
CA GLU A 402 31.31 -1.39 15.96
C GLU A 402 31.67 -2.12 14.65
N ASN A 403 30.79 -2.12 13.64
CA ASN A 403 30.95 -2.79 12.35
C ASN A 403 30.89 -1.84 11.13
N GLY A 404 31.77 -0.85 11.03
CA GLY A 404 32.06 -0.12 9.77
C GLY A 404 30.82 0.33 8.98
N GLY A 405 29.96 1.13 9.62
CA GLY A 405 28.56 1.40 9.30
C GLY A 405 28.15 1.32 7.81
N VAL A 406 27.29 0.37 7.48
CA VAL A 406 26.60 0.28 6.18
C VAL A 406 25.10 0.45 6.40
N LEU A 407 24.44 1.22 5.54
CA LEU A 407 22.99 1.45 5.57
C LEU A 407 22.25 0.38 4.76
N LYS A 408 21.09 -0.07 5.24
CA LYS A 408 20.21 -1.02 4.55
C LYS A 408 19.16 -0.28 3.70
N VAL A 409 18.53 -1.01 2.79
CA VAL A 409 17.52 -0.45 1.86
C VAL A 409 16.34 0.22 2.57
N PHE A 410 15.89 -0.36 3.69
CA PHE A 410 14.80 0.19 4.49
C PHE A 410 15.21 1.36 5.40
N GLU A 411 16.50 1.62 5.60
CA GLU A 411 17.00 2.84 6.27
C GLU A 411 16.94 4.02 5.26
N SER A 412 15.72 4.44 4.91
CA SER A 412 15.38 5.51 3.97
C SER A 412 14.21 6.36 4.50
N ASP A 413 14.07 7.61 4.04
CA ASP A 413 12.87 8.41 4.32
C ASP A 413 11.76 8.11 3.30
N MET A 414 12.13 7.87 2.05
CA MET A 414 11.27 7.30 1.00
C MET A 414 11.99 6.15 0.30
N LEU A 415 11.30 5.04 0.09
CA LEU A 415 11.78 3.90 -0.68
C LEU A 415 10.77 3.59 -1.79
N ILE A 416 11.18 3.72 -3.05
CA ILE A 416 10.39 3.31 -4.22
C ILE A 416 11.02 2.04 -4.80
N TRP A 417 10.21 1.01 -4.98
CA TRP A 417 10.61 -0.25 -5.60
C TRP A 417 9.82 -0.44 -6.88
N MET A 418 10.52 -0.63 -7.99
CA MET A 418 9.94 -0.78 -9.32
C MET A 418 10.62 -1.90 -10.11
N GLY A 419 10.06 -2.26 -11.25
CA GLY A 419 10.70 -3.17 -12.19
C GLY A 419 9.74 -4.18 -12.81
N ASP A 420 10.32 -5.09 -13.60
CA ASP A 420 9.66 -6.33 -14.00
C ASP A 420 9.73 -7.33 -12.85
N LEU A 421 8.74 -7.24 -11.97
CA LEU A 421 8.62 -8.12 -10.82
C LEU A 421 8.11 -9.52 -11.21
N ASN A 422 7.67 -9.71 -12.46
CA ASN A 422 7.28 -10.99 -13.04
C ASN A 422 6.17 -11.79 -12.32
N TYR A 423 5.45 -11.18 -11.37
CA TYR A 423 4.26 -11.80 -10.78
C TYR A 423 3.14 -11.93 -11.82
N ARG A 424 2.38 -13.01 -11.71
CA ARG A 424 1.36 -13.41 -12.70
C ARG A 424 -0.03 -13.44 -12.07
N ILE A 425 -1.04 -13.72 -12.88
CA ILE A 425 -2.43 -13.84 -12.43
C ILE A 425 -2.74 -15.34 -12.25
N ASN A 426 -3.25 -15.73 -11.09
CA ASN A 426 -3.63 -17.12 -10.75
C ASN A 426 -5.08 -17.41 -11.17
N LEU A 427 -5.33 -17.45 -12.48
CA LEU A 427 -6.61 -17.84 -13.09
C LEU A 427 -6.37 -18.83 -14.24
N PRO A 428 -7.37 -19.57 -14.71
CA PRO A 428 -7.30 -20.20 -16.03
C PRO A 428 -7.14 -19.13 -17.14
N ASP A 429 -6.46 -19.46 -18.26
CA ASP A 429 -6.23 -18.49 -19.35
C ASP A 429 -7.54 -18.05 -20.01
N ASP A 430 -8.44 -19.00 -20.30
CA ASP A 430 -9.75 -18.74 -20.90
C ASP A 430 -10.60 -17.80 -20.03
N ASP A 431 -10.60 -18.02 -18.71
CA ASP A 431 -11.31 -17.19 -17.76
C ASP A 431 -10.74 -15.77 -17.74
N LEU A 432 -9.41 -15.64 -17.69
CA LEU A 432 -8.76 -14.33 -17.72
C LEU A 432 -9.10 -13.57 -19.01
N ARG A 433 -8.97 -14.20 -20.17
CA ARG A 433 -9.23 -13.56 -21.46
C ARG A 433 -10.69 -13.14 -21.59
N THR A 434 -11.62 -13.96 -21.11
CA THR A 434 -13.06 -13.62 -21.07
C THR A 434 -13.32 -12.40 -20.18
N LEU A 435 -12.70 -12.35 -18.99
CA LEU A 435 -12.83 -11.21 -18.08
C LEU A 435 -12.22 -9.92 -18.65
N LEU A 436 -11.11 -10.03 -19.38
CA LEU A 436 -10.49 -8.89 -20.06
C LEU A 436 -11.34 -8.39 -21.24
N ALA A 437 -11.90 -9.31 -22.04
CA ALA A 437 -12.72 -8.98 -23.21
C ALA A 437 -14.06 -8.33 -22.85
N THR A 438 -14.67 -8.71 -21.73
CA THR A 438 -15.97 -8.19 -21.27
C THR A 438 -15.91 -6.80 -20.65
N GLY A 439 -14.79 -6.09 -20.77
CA GLY A 439 -14.66 -4.68 -20.38
C GLY A 439 -14.43 -4.45 -18.88
N SER A 440 -14.04 -5.47 -18.12
CA SER A 440 -13.74 -5.36 -16.68
C SER A 440 -12.46 -4.58 -16.37
N ALA A 441 -11.82 -3.94 -17.37
CA ALA A 441 -10.61 -3.14 -17.18
C ALA A 441 -10.80 -2.02 -16.13
N VAL A 442 -12.01 -1.46 -16.03
CA VAL A 442 -12.39 -0.41 -15.07
C VAL A 442 -12.62 -0.97 -13.66
N ASP A 443 -12.90 -2.28 -13.54
CA ASP A 443 -13.14 -3.00 -12.28
C ASP A 443 -12.03 -4.01 -11.95
N SER A 444 -10.84 -3.86 -12.58
CA SER A 444 -9.68 -4.76 -12.39
C SER A 444 -9.35 -4.98 -10.91
N ASP A 445 -9.50 -3.93 -10.10
CA ASP A 445 -9.30 -3.93 -8.65
C ASP A 445 -10.19 -4.95 -7.92
N SER A 446 -11.43 -5.12 -8.36
CA SER A 446 -12.41 -6.00 -7.68
C SER A 446 -12.49 -7.41 -8.26
N VAL A 447 -12.07 -7.62 -9.51
CA VAL A 447 -12.27 -8.90 -10.22
C VAL A 447 -10.97 -9.66 -10.44
N LEU A 448 -9.88 -8.99 -10.86
CA LEU A 448 -8.65 -9.66 -11.30
C LEU A 448 -7.51 -9.54 -10.28
N LEU A 449 -7.37 -8.41 -9.58
CA LEU A 449 -6.32 -8.23 -8.57
C LEU A 449 -6.37 -9.23 -7.41
N PRO A 450 -7.53 -9.77 -6.96
CA PRO A 450 -7.54 -10.84 -5.97
C PRO A 450 -6.72 -12.08 -6.41
N PHE A 451 -6.59 -12.30 -7.72
CA PHE A 451 -5.82 -13.39 -8.30
C PHE A 451 -4.38 -12.99 -8.69
N ASP A 452 -4.01 -11.72 -8.56
CA ASP A 452 -2.64 -11.26 -8.81
C ASP A 452 -1.68 -11.78 -7.71
N GLN A 453 -0.63 -12.47 -8.13
CA GLN A 453 0.31 -13.12 -7.21
C GLN A 453 1.08 -12.12 -6.33
N LEU A 454 1.38 -10.91 -6.82
CA LEU A 454 2.06 -9.90 -6.00
C LEU A 454 1.13 -9.39 -4.89
N THR A 455 -0.10 -9.07 -5.26
CA THR A 455 -1.17 -8.68 -4.32
C THR A 455 -1.35 -9.75 -3.25
N TYR A 456 -1.40 -11.02 -3.63
CA TYR A 456 -1.43 -12.15 -2.71
C TYR A 456 -0.20 -12.22 -1.80
N SER A 457 1.01 -12.11 -2.35
CA SER A 457 2.27 -12.14 -1.58
C SER A 457 2.37 -11.00 -0.55
N ILE A 458 1.89 -9.79 -0.88
CA ILE A 458 1.83 -8.65 0.04
C ILE A 458 0.79 -8.90 1.12
N ARG A 459 -0.45 -9.27 0.74
CA ARG A 459 -1.56 -9.54 1.66
C ARG A 459 -1.20 -10.61 2.70
N THR A 460 -0.52 -11.67 2.26
CA THR A 460 -0.08 -12.79 3.11
C THR A 460 1.29 -12.59 3.75
N ARG A 461 1.88 -11.39 3.61
CA ARG A 461 3.18 -10.99 4.17
C ARG A 461 4.35 -11.91 3.79
N ARG A 462 4.27 -12.56 2.61
CA ARG A 462 5.33 -13.45 2.10
C ARG A 462 6.47 -12.67 1.43
N ALA A 463 6.17 -11.55 0.80
CA ALA A 463 7.14 -10.63 0.22
C ALA A 463 6.54 -9.22 0.15
N PHE A 464 7.37 -8.18 0.05
CA PHE A 464 6.93 -6.79 -0.01
C PHE A 464 6.00 -6.36 1.14
N ASP A 465 6.14 -7.00 2.32
CA ASP A 465 5.35 -6.64 3.51
C ASP A 465 5.54 -5.16 3.88
N GLY A 466 4.42 -4.48 4.12
CA GLY A 466 4.35 -3.04 4.39
C GLY A 466 4.52 -2.13 3.17
N PHE A 467 4.77 -2.62 1.95
CA PHE A 467 4.78 -1.75 0.77
C PHE A 467 3.36 -1.32 0.40
N THR A 468 3.24 -0.11 -0.13
CA THR A 468 2.00 0.42 -0.70
C THR A 468 2.11 0.43 -2.23
N GLU A 469 1.09 -0.08 -2.91
CA GLU A 469 0.92 0.03 -4.36
C GLU A 469 -0.39 0.78 -4.65
N HIS A 470 -0.37 1.71 -5.59
CA HIS A 470 -1.56 2.44 -5.99
C HIS A 470 -2.51 1.53 -6.78
N PRO A 471 -3.85 1.69 -6.68
CA PRO A 471 -4.81 0.89 -7.43
C PRO A 471 -4.48 0.79 -8.94
N ILE A 472 -4.57 -0.43 -9.49
CA ILE A 472 -4.23 -0.74 -10.88
C ILE A 472 -5.48 -0.60 -11.72
N ARG A 473 -5.55 0.49 -12.50
CA ARG A 473 -6.68 0.82 -13.37
C ARG A 473 -6.37 0.66 -14.85
N PHE A 474 -5.38 -0.16 -15.18
CA PHE A 474 -4.93 -0.41 -16.53
C PHE A 474 -4.79 -1.91 -16.81
N LEU A 475 -4.89 -2.28 -18.09
CA LEU A 475 -4.80 -3.67 -18.53
C LEU A 475 -3.42 -4.29 -18.25
N PRO A 476 -3.32 -5.63 -18.12
CA PRO A 476 -2.06 -6.34 -17.98
C PRO A 476 -0.98 -5.86 -18.95
N THR A 477 0.25 -5.64 -18.46
CA THR A 477 1.33 -5.02 -19.24
C THR A 477 2.13 -6.02 -20.06
N TYR A 478 1.88 -7.31 -19.86
CA TYR A 478 2.55 -8.44 -20.51
C TYR A 478 1.52 -9.53 -20.83
N ARG A 479 1.68 -10.42 -21.82
CA ARG A 479 2.67 -10.40 -22.90
C ARG A 479 2.00 -9.99 -24.21
N PHE A 480 2.49 -8.92 -24.82
CA PHE A 480 2.03 -8.50 -26.15
C PHE A 480 2.85 -9.19 -27.24
N ASN A 481 2.23 -9.49 -28.38
CA ASN A 481 2.96 -9.97 -29.55
C ASN A 481 2.93 -8.89 -30.64
N THR A 482 4.06 -8.68 -31.31
CA THR A 482 4.17 -7.74 -32.44
C THR A 482 3.87 -8.41 -33.79
N GLY A 483 3.57 -9.72 -33.80
CA GLY A 483 3.23 -10.52 -34.99
C GLY A 483 1.72 -10.77 -35.17
N ILE A 484 1.37 -11.77 -36.00
CA ILE A 484 -0.01 -12.02 -36.46
C ILE A 484 -0.87 -12.77 -35.43
N LEU A 485 -0.28 -13.53 -34.50
CA LEU A 485 -1.02 -14.36 -33.54
C LEU A 485 -1.32 -13.60 -32.23
N THR A 486 -2.23 -12.64 -32.31
CA THR A 486 -2.73 -11.87 -31.16
C THR A 486 -4.23 -12.08 -30.96
N ASP A 487 -4.69 -11.95 -29.72
CA ASP A 487 -6.12 -11.82 -29.42
C ASP A 487 -6.66 -10.42 -29.76
N GLY A 488 -7.96 -10.19 -29.57
CA GLY A 488 -8.61 -8.91 -29.87
C GLY A 488 -8.06 -7.71 -29.09
N LEU A 489 -7.27 -7.94 -28.03
CA LEU A 489 -6.63 -6.90 -27.21
C LEU A 489 -5.12 -6.76 -27.50
N GLY A 490 -4.57 -7.55 -28.42
CA GLY A 490 -3.16 -7.53 -28.81
C GLY A 490 -2.25 -8.42 -27.96
N TYR A 491 -2.78 -9.25 -27.06
CA TYR A 491 -1.98 -10.19 -26.27
C TYR A 491 -1.60 -11.41 -27.10
N ASP A 492 -0.45 -11.99 -26.78
CA ASP A 492 -0.02 -13.27 -27.33
C ASP A 492 -1.02 -14.38 -26.97
N ILE A 493 -1.48 -15.17 -27.95
CA ILE A 493 -2.47 -16.24 -27.73
C ILE A 493 -1.88 -17.41 -26.92
N LYS A 494 -0.56 -17.63 -26.96
CA LYS A 494 0.11 -18.74 -26.27
C LYS A 494 0.55 -18.38 -24.86
N ARG A 495 0.53 -17.11 -24.48
CA ARG A 495 1.00 -16.62 -23.19
C ARG A 495 -0.09 -15.83 -22.50
N LYS A 496 -0.33 -16.19 -21.25
CA LYS A 496 -1.32 -15.56 -20.40
C LYS A 496 -0.97 -14.09 -20.10
N PRO A 497 -1.93 -13.15 -20.18
CA PRO A 497 -1.71 -11.78 -19.75
C PRO A 497 -1.40 -11.65 -18.24
N ALA A 498 -0.52 -10.73 -17.86
CA ALA A 498 -0.12 -10.46 -16.47
C ALA A 498 0.36 -9.01 -16.23
N TRP A 499 0.22 -8.51 -15.00
CA TRP A 499 0.84 -7.27 -14.52
C TRP A 499 2.23 -7.55 -13.95
N THR A 500 3.20 -7.68 -14.86
CA THR A 500 4.60 -7.95 -14.51
C THR A 500 5.36 -6.71 -14.08
N ASP A 501 4.99 -5.55 -14.62
CA ASP A 501 5.68 -4.27 -14.45
C ASP A 501 5.02 -3.44 -13.34
N ARG A 502 5.71 -3.23 -12.21
CA ARG A 502 5.09 -2.73 -10.96
C ARG A 502 5.88 -1.59 -10.34
N ILE A 503 5.19 -0.73 -9.57
CA ILE A 503 5.80 0.38 -8.82
C ILE A 503 5.14 0.45 -7.44
N LEU A 504 5.93 0.19 -6.40
CA LEU A 504 5.53 0.20 -5.00
C LEU A 504 6.36 1.22 -4.22
N HIS A 505 5.86 1.66 -3.07
CA HIS A 505 6.60 2.59 -2.22
C HIS A 505 6.40 2.35 -0.72
N MET A 506 7.34 2.86 0.06
CA MET A 506 7.26 3.08 1.50
C MET A 506 7.75 4.48 1.80
N ALA A 507 7.09 5.17 2.72
CA ALA A 507 7.51 6.46 3.23
C ALA A 507 7.55 6.45 4.75
N SER A 508 8.47 7.20 5.33
CA SER A 508 8.50 7.47 6.76
C SER A 508 7.34 8.41 7.13
N SER A 509 6.92 8.40 8.39
CA SER A 509 5.93 9.36 8.92
C SER A 509 6.42 10.81 8.93
N PHE A 510 7.66 11.06 8.53
CA PHE A 510 8.29 12.38 8.54
C PHE A 510 8.15 13.13 7.21
N ILE A 511 7.81 12.43 6.15
CA ILE A 511 7.53 13.02 4.84
C ILE A 511 6.09 12.70 4.47
N SER A 512 5.43 13.61 3.75
CA SER A 512 4.14 13.31 3.12
C SER A 512 4.41 12.87 1.69
N ALA A 513 4.10 11.62 1.36
CA ALA A 513 4.25 11.10 0.01
C ALA A 513 2.89 10.65 -0.52
N THR A 514 2.39 11.33 -1.53
CA THR A 514 1.11 11.00 -2.19
C THR A 514 1.38 10.60 -3.63
N GLN A 515 0.95 9.39 -4.01
CA GLN A 515 1.00 8.96 -5.40
C GLN A 515 -0.21 9.51 -6.15
N MET A 516 0.03 10.37 -7.13
CA MET A 516 -0.98 11.13 -7.89
C MET A 516 -1.49 10.38 -9.12
N ALA A 517 -0.64 9.53 -9.71
CA ALA A 517 -0.99 8.76 -10.90
C ALA A 517 -0.30 7.40 -10.91
N TYR A 518 -0.94 6.42 -11.55
CA TYR A 518 -0.36 5.12 -11.85
C TYR A 518 -0.91 4.62 -13.19
N SER A 519 -0.06 4.46 -14.20
CA SER A 519 -0.52 4.31 -15.59
C SER A 519 0.40 3.42 -16.42
N SER A 520 -0.20 2.66 -17.35
CA SER A 520 0.52 1.99 -18.43
C SER A 520 0.42 2.75 -19.74
N HIS A 521 1.34 2.48 -20.67
CA HIS A 521 1.50 3.21 -21.92
C HIS A 521 1.35 2.29 -23.15
N PRO A 522 0.13 1.79 -23.45
CA PRO A 522 -0.11 0.78 -24.49
C PRO A 522 0.21 1.24 -25.92
N GLN A 523 0.26 2.54 -26.17
CA GLN A 523 0.68 3.17 -27.42
C GLN A 523 2.12 2.82 -27.80
N ILE A 524 2.97 2.49 -26.82
CA ILE A 524 4.34 2.01 -27.04
C ILE A 524 4.28 0.49 -27.26
N LYS A 525 4.67 0.05 -28.47
CA LYS A 525 4.51 -1.32 -28.97
C LYS A 525 5.82 -2.00 -29.37
N MET A 526 6.96 -1.34 -29.18
CA MET A 526 8.28 -1.89 -29.57
C MET A 526 8.75 -3.08 -28.71
N SER A 527 8.17 -3.26 -27.52
CA SER A 527 8.44 -4.39 -26.62
C SER A 527 7.17 -5.25 -26.44
N ASP A 528 7.34 -6.49 -26.00
CA ASP A 528 6.25 -7.34 -25.53
C ASP A 528 5.71 -6.93 -24.14
N HIS A 529 6.36 -5.94 -23.51
CA HIS A 529 5.87 -5.23 -22.33
C HIS A 529 5.36 -3.83 -22.66
N LYS A 530 4.44 -3.31 -21.84
CA LYS A 530 4.03 -1.90 -21.85
C LYS A 530 4.73 -1.12 -20.74
N PRO A 531 5.32 0.06 -21.04
CA PRO A 531 5.90 0.90 -20.00
C PRO A 531 4.87 1.27 -18.95
N VAL A 532 5.31 1.39 -17.70
CA VAL A 532 4.50 1.82 -16.56
C VAL A 532 5.12 3.06 -15.94
N SER A 533 4.29 3.99 -15.47
CA SER A 533 4.72 5.20 -14.76
C SER A 533 3.90 5.47 -13.51
N ALA A 534 4.51 6.13 -12.53
CA ALA A 534 3.87 6.65 -11.35
C ALA A 534 4.35 8.08 -11.07
N ASP A 535 3.42 8.94 -10.65
CA ASP A 535 3.70 10.32 -10.27
C ASP A 535 3.51 10.49 -8.77
N PHE A 536 4.48 11.10 -8.09
CA PHE A 536 4.48 11.32 -6.65
C PHE A 536 4.60 12.81 -6.32
N SER A 537 3.76 13.31 -5.41
CA SER A 537 3.96 14.55 -4.70
C SER A 537 4.58 14.24 -3.34
N VAL A 538 5.80 14.73 -3.11
CA VAL A 538 6.56 14.46 -1.88
C VAL A 538 6.83 15.78 -1.16
N GLU A 539 6.24 15.95 0.02
CA GLU A 539 6.47 17.09 0.89
C GLU A 539 7.47 16.71 1.98
N MET A 540 8.58 17.45 2.02
CA MET A 540 9.67 17.26 2.96
C MET A 540 9.79 18.49 3.87
N PRO A 541 9.71 18.32 5.20
CA PRO A 541 9.95 19.43 6.12
C PRO A 541 11.43 19.82 6.12
N ILE A 542 11.72 21.11 6.01
CA ILE A 542 13.08 21.63 6.21
C ILE A 542 13.27 21.87 7.70
N ILE A 543 14.07 21.02 8.34
CA ILE A 543 14.37 21.07 9.77
C ILE A 543 15.86 21.32 9.94
N ASP A 544 16.24 22.23 10.83
CA ASP A 544 17.64 22.45 11.19
C ASP A 544 18.13 21.40 12.19
N CYS A 545 19.30 20.81 11.93
CA CYS A 545 19.91 19.77 12.76
C CYS A 545 20.16 20.26 14.20
N MET A 546 20.65 21.49 14.37
CA MET A 546 20.91 22.05 15.69
C MET A 546 19.61 22.36 16.43
N ALA A 547 18.60 22.87 15.74
CA ALA A 547 17.28 23.09 16.33
C ALA A 547 16.61 21.77 16.75
N LEU A 548 16.77 20.71 15.95
CA LEU A 548 16.26 19.37 16.27
C LEU A 548 16.94 18.79 17.50
N ASP A 549 18.29 18.83 17.55
CA ASP A 549 19.03 18.33 18.70
C ASP A 549 18.79 19.20 19.94
N SER A 550 18.66 20.53 19.80
CA SER A 550 18.25 21.42 20.91
C SER A 550 16.87 21.06 21.43
N SER A 551 15.88 20.89 20.55
CA SER A 551 14.52 20.51 20.95
C SER A 551 14.50 19.15 21.63
N ALA A 552 15.30 18.19 21.15
CA ALA A 552 15.43 16.89 21.79
C ALA A 552 16.10 17.02 23.18
N ASN A 553 17.17 17.79 23.29
CA ASN A 553 17.86 18.04 24.55
C ASN A 553 16.94 18.75 25.54
N GLU A 554 16.18 19.77 25.13
CA GLU A 554 15.19 20.45 25.97
C GLU A 554 14.13 19.47 26.50
N LEU A 555 13.64 18.56 25.64
CA LEU A 555 12.72 17.50 26.07
C LEU A 555 13.40 16.57 27.07
N TYR A 556 14.65 16.15 26.85
CA TYR A 556 15.37 15.31 27.82
C TYR A 556 15.70 16.04 29.13
N GLU A 557 16.11 17.30 29.08
CA GLU A 557 16.33 18.14 30.26
C GLU A 557 15.03 18.31 31.05
N SER A 558 13.87 18.40 30.37
CA SER A 558 12.57 18.39 31.06
C SER A 558 12.27 17.06 31.77
N LEU A 559 12.86 15.95 31.32
CA LEU A 559 12.81 14.64 31.98
C LEU A 559 13.88 14.50 33.09
N GLU A 560 15.02 15.19 32.99
CA GLU A 560 16.13 15.12 33.95
C GLU A 560 15.97 16.09 35.13
N ASN A 561 15.30 17.23 34.92
CA ASN A 561 14.97 18.22 35.97
C ASN A 561 13.91 17.74 36.96
N ILE A 562 13.49 16.48 36.88
CA ILE A 562 12.69 15.82 37.91
C ILE A 562 13.61 15.60 39.10
N ASN A 563 13.32 16.28 40.22
CA ASN A 563 14.09 16.11 41.44
C ASN A 563 14.14 14.62 41.84
N LEU A 564 15.27 14.14 42.34
CA LEU A 564 15.42 12.76 42.83
C LEU A 564 14.36 12.41 43.89
N GLU A 565 13.90 13.40 44.67
CA GLU A 565 12.79 13.26 45.62
C GLU A 565 11.41 13.13 44.95
N ASP A 566 11.24 13.65 43.73
CA ASP A 566 10.02 13.51 42.94
C ASP A 566 10.01 12.18 42.15
N LEU A 567 11.16 11.53 41.94
CA LEU A 567 11.28 10.18 41.35
C LEU A 567 10.77 9.06 42.27
N ASP A 568 10.66 9.31 43.58
CA ASP A 568 9.88 8.46 44.51
C ASP A 568 8.36 8.57 44.23
N GLY A 569 7.95 9.52 43.40
CA GLY A 569 6.57 9.72 42.96
C GLY A 569 6.12 8.64 41.97
N ILE A 570 5.11 7.87 42.37
CA ILE A 570 4.46 6.89 41.49
C ILE A 570 3.85 7.63 40.28
N PRO A 571 4.13 7.21 39.02
CA PRO A 571 3.44 7.70 37.84
C PRO A 571 1.93 7.71 38.03
N THR A 572 1.30 8.89 37.94
CA THR A 572 -0.12 9.08 38.31
C THR A 572 -0.90 9.75 37.18
N LEU A 573 -1.68 8.93 36.50
CA LEU A 573 -2.62 9.37 35.47
C LEU A 573 -4.03 9.50 36.06
N LYS A 574 -4.81 10.43 35.51
CA LYS A 574 -6.22 10.62 35.85
C LYS A 574 -7.03 10.69 34.57
N LEU A 575 -8.13 9.95 34.54
CA LEU A 575 -9.13 10.03 33.48
C LEU A 575 -10.27 10.90 33.94
N ASP A 576 -10.75 11.75 33.04
CA ASP A 576 -11.87 12.65 33.32
C ASP A 576 -13.18 11.86 33.47
N ASN A 577 -13.42 10.91 32.56
CA ASN A 577 -14.62 10.08 32.53
C ASN A 577 -14.26 8.58 32.42
N PRO A 578 -14.15 7.85 33.54
CA PRO A 578 -13.84 6.41 33.53
C PRO A 578 -15.06 5.53 33.18
N SER A 579 -16.23 6.12 32.91
CA SER A 579 -17.45 5.42 32.52
C SER A 579 -18.06 6.09 31.29
N LEU A 580 -18.10 5.36 30.17
CA LEU A 580 -18.55 5.87 28.88
C LEU A 580 -19.84 5.16 28.44
N GLU A 581 -20.84 5.96 28.07
CA GLU A 581 -22.14 5.47 27.58
C GLU A 581 -22.34 5.86 26.11
N PHE A 582 -22.55 4.85 25.27
CA PHE A 582 -22.73 5.00 23.82
C PHE A 582 -24.19 5.18 23.41
N GLY A 583 -25.14 4.96 24.33
CA GLY A 583 -26.56 4.95 24.01
C GLY A 583 -26.89 3.79 23.07
N LYS A 584 -27.75 4.02 22.08
CA LYS A 584 -28.14 3.01 21.09
C LYS A 584 -27.08 2.87 20.00
N VAL A 585 -26.72 1.63 19.70
CA VAL A 585 -25.74 1.26 18.65
C VAL A 585 -26.40 0.28 17.69
N SER A 586 -26.30 0.57 16.39
CA SER A 586 -26.90 -0.24 15.32
C SER A 586 -25.80 -0.94 14.51
N TYR A 587 -26.16 -2.03 13.82
CA TYR A 587 -25.26 -2.77 12.94
C TYR A 587 -24.66 -1.87 11.85
N GLU A 588 -23.34 -2.00 11.60
CA GLU A 588 -22.57 -1.23 10.62
C GLU A 588 -22.64 0.31 10.77
N HIS A 589 -23.03 0.82 11.95
CA HIS A 589 -23.01 2.25 12.28
C HIS A 589 -21.96 2.57 13.34
N THR A 590 -21.10 3.53 13.05
CA THR A 590 -19.99 3.93 13.93
C THR A 590 -20.45 4.90 15.02
N ALA A 591 -20.15 4.60 16.28
CA ALA A 591 -20.37 5.50 17.42
C ALA A 591 -19.05 5.81 18.14
N ILE A 592 -18.73 7.10 18.32
CA ILE A 592 -17.46 7.53 18.92
C ILE A 592 -17.71 8.26 20.25
N ARG A 593 -16.90 7.96 21.27
CA ARG A 593 -16.81 8.71 22.54
C ARG A 593 -15.37 9.04 22.85
N LYS A 594 -15.15 10.13 23.58
CA LYS A 594 -13.81 10.58 23.98
C LYS A 594 -13.69 10.63 25.49
N SER A 595 -12.52 10.30 26.02
CA SER A 595 -12.12 10.60 27.39
C SER A 595 -10.75 11.23 27.39
N THR A 596 -10.61 12.34 28.11
CA THR A 596 -9.32 13.00 28.31
C THR A 596 -8.57 12.31 29.45
N LEU A 597 -7.29 12.03 29.21
CA LEU A 597 -6.33 11.46 30.14
C LEU A 597 -5.32 12.54 30.49
N GLN A 598 -5.14 12.82 31.78
CA GLN A 598 -4.22 13.82 32.30
C GLN A 598 -3.12 13.18 33.15
N ASN A 599 -1.88 13.61 32.98
CA ASN A 599 -0.83 13.36 33.95
C ASN A 599 -0.96 14.34 35.13
N THR A 600 -1.39 13.83 36.29
CA THR A 600 -1.53 14.63 37.53
C THR A 600 -0.35 14.43 38.49
N GLY A 601 0.57 13.53 38.15
CA GLY A 601 1.79 13.30 38.89
C GLY A 601 2.84 14.39 38.64
N LYS A 602 3.94 14.28 39.37
CA LYS A 602 5.13 15.13 39.20
C LYS A 602 6.17 14.53 38.24
N VAL A 603 5.99 13.26 37.88
CA VAL A 603 6.86 12.53 36.96
C VAL A 603 6.16 12.30 35.61
N PRO A 604 6.90 12.23 34.49
CA PRO A 604 6.39 11.80 33.21
C PRO A 604 5.80 10.40 33.29
N CYS A 605 4.70 10.20 32.57
CA CYS A 605 3.96 8.95 32.58
C CYS A 605 3.87 8.40 31.17
N ALA A 606 4.23 7.13 30.99
CA ALA A 606 3.87 6.36 29.82
C ALA A 606 2.61 5.54 30.13
N PHE A 607 1.72 5.40 29.16
CA PHE A 607 0.56 4.52 29.26
C PHE A 607 0.45 3.59 28.06
N ARG A 608 -0.23 2.47 28.27
CA ARG A 608 -0.62 1.51 27.24
C ARG A 608 -1.90 0.79 27.63
N PHE A 609 -2.63 0.27 26.66
CA PHE A 609 -3.78 -0.59 26.92
C PHE A 609 -3.38 -2.07 26.98
N TYR A 610 -3.84 -2.78 28.00
CA TYR A 610 -3.62 -4.23 28.16
C TYR A 610 -4.77 -5.06 27.61
N SER A 611 -4.47 -6.32 27.31
CA SER A 611 -5.50 -7.35 27.30
C SER A 611 -5.82 -7.83 28.71
N ARG A 612 -7.07 -8.26 28.88
CA ARG A 612 -7.51 -9.01 30.06
C ARG A 612 -6.72 -10.31 30.23
N ASN A 613 -6.31 -10.95 29.13
CA ASN A 613 -5.59 -12.22 29.11
C ASN A 613 -4.33 -12.11 28.25
N LEU A 614 -3.23 -12.79 28.60
CA LEU A 614 -1.96 -12.77 27.83
C LEU A 614 -2.09 -13.04 26.33
N LEU A 615 -3.06 -13.86 25.94
CA LEU A 615 -3.29 -14.28 24.55
C LEU A 615 -4.55 -13.65 23.93
N GLY A 616 -5.30 -12.85 24.70
CA GLY A 616 -6.55 -12.24 24.24
C GLY A 616 -6.34 -10.87 23.58
N PRO A 617 -7.35 -10.35 22.87
CA PRO A 617 -7.32 -8.96 22.39
C PRO A 617 -7.44 -7.97 23.55
N ALA A 618 -7.00 -6.73 23.35
CA ALA A 618 -7.09 -5.66 24.36
C ALA A 618 -8.56 -5.32 24.72
N TYR A 619 -9.43 -5.41 23.72
CA TYR A 619 -10.85 -5.11 23.78
C TYR A 619 -11.62 -6.03 22.82
N PRO A 620 -12.95 -6.13 22.95
CA PRO A 620 -13.79 -6.91 22.01
C PRO A 620 -13.72 -6.37 20.57
N ASP A 621 -13.97 -7.23 19.58
CA ASP A 621 -13.84 -6.89 18.15
C ASP A 621 -14.72 -5.73 17.67
N TRP A 622 -15.81 -5.45 18.38
CA TRP A 622 -16.71 -4.32 18.07
C TRP A 622 -16.24 -2.98 18.64
N LEU A 623 -15.15 -2.94 19.41
CA LEU A 623 -14.58 -1.73 19.99
C LEU A 623 -13.21 -1.46 19.37
N HIS A 624 -12.87 -0.18 19.20
CA HIS A 624 -11.54 0.28 18.81
C HIS A 624 -11.13 1.43 19.73
N VAL A 625 -9.87 1.47 20.14
CA VAL A 625 -9.32 2.50 21.05
C VAL A 625 -8.10 3.14 20.43
N GLU A 626 -8.07 4.47 20.37
CA GLU A 626 -6.95 5.23 19.81
C GLU A 626 -6.70 6.53 20.60
N PRO A 627 -5.45 6.82 21.02
CA PRO A 627 -4.24 6.01 20.85
C PRO A 627 -4.16 4.84 21.84
N MET A 628 -3.46 3.76 21.45
CA MET A 628 -3.25 2.56 22.27
C MET A 628 -2.11 2.66 23.28
N ALA A 629 -1.21 3.62 23.09
CA ALA A 629 -0.09 3.92 23.98
C ALA A 629 0.33 5.38 23.78
N GLY A 630 0.96 5.97 24.80
CA GLY A 630 1.41 7.35 24.73
C GLY A 630 2.26 7.77 25.92
N PHE A 631 2.80 8.98 25.84
CA PHE A 631 3.67 9.58 26.84
C PHE A 631 3.15 10.98 27.18
N LEU A 632 3.15 11.32 28.47
CA LEU A 632 2.68 12.61 28.98
C LEU A 632 3.67 13.20 29.97
N LEU A 633 4.11 14.43 29.74
CA LEU A 633 4.80 15.23 30.75
C LEU A 633 3.83 15.61 31.88
N PRO A 634 4.34 16.02 33.06
CA PRO A 634 3.49 16.51 34.15
C PRO A 634 2.51 17.59 33.68
N SER A 635 1.25 17.48 34.11
CA SER A 635 0.12 18.35 33.73
C SER A 635 -0.37 18.25 32.28
N GLU A 636 0.29 17.51 31.39
CA GLU A 636 -0.19 17.31 30.02
C GLU A 636 -1.44 16.42 29.96
N THR A 637 -2.22 16.62 28.90
CA THR A 637 -3.46 15.90 28.61
C THR A 637 -3.46 15.32 27.20
N ILE A 638 -4.13 14.18 27.01
CA ILE A 638 -4.41 13.59 25.70
C ILE A 638 -5.82 13.04 25.64
N ASP A 639 -6.48 13.17 24.49
CA ASP A 639 -7.79 12.58 24.25
C ASP A 639 -7.65 11.15 23.74
N ILE A 640 -8.40 10.23 24.36
CA ILE A 640 -8.53 8.85 23.92
C ILE A 640 -9.92 8.68 23.30
N ASN A 641 -9.94 8.27 22.03
CA ASN A 641 -11.15 7.96 21.27
C ASN A 641 -11.50 6.48 21.44
N PHE A 642 -12.77 6.23 21.75
CA PHE A 642 -13.37 4.90 21.82
C PHE A 642 -14.44 4.82 20.72
N THR A 643 -14.22 3.94 19.75
CA THR A 643 -15.06 3.79 18.58
C THR A 643 -15.73 2.43 18.61
N VAL A 644 -17.06 2.41 18.67
CA VAL A 644 -17.87 1.20 18.59
C VAL A 644 -18.34 1.02 17.15
N PHE A 645 -18.12 -0.16 16.59
CA PHE A 645 -18.59 -0.57 15.27
C PHE A 645 -18.92 -2.06 15.29
N VAL A 646 -20.20 -2.40 15.14
CA VAL A 646 -20.64 -3.81 15.09
C VAL A 646 -20.61 -4.27 13.64
N SER A 647 -19.62 -5.12 13.34
CA SER A 647 -19.37 -5.73 12.04
C SER A 647 -20.16 -7.03 11.82
N ARG A 648 -20.13 -7.53 10.58
CA ARG A 648 -20.62 -8.87 10.20
C ARG A 648 -20.10 -10.02 11.09
N SER A 649 -18.86 -9.93 11.59
CA SER A 649 -18.25 -10.98 12.41
C SER A 649 -18.68 -10.92 13.88
N SER A 650 -19.02 -9.73 14.40
CA SER A 650 -19.40 -9.52 15.81
C SER A 650 -20.91 -9.53 16.03
N ALA A 651 -21.71 -9.20 15.00
CA ALA A 651 -23.16 -9.17 15.05
C ALA A 651 -23.83 -10.48 15.50
N PRO A 652 -23.44 -11.70 15.05
CA PRO A 652 -24.13 -12.93 15.43
C PRO A 652 -24.24 -13.13 16.94
N GLN A 653 -23.16 -12.81 17.66
CA GLN A 653 -23.09 -12.99 19.11
C GLN A 653 -23.91 -11.93 19.85
N LEU A 654 -24.06 -10.74 19.27
CA LEU A 654 -24.77 -9.61 19.87
C LEU A 654 -26.28 -9.64 19.56
N ASN A 655 -26.68 -10.16 18.40
CA ASN A 655 -28.08 -10.23 17.98
C ASN A 655 -28.91 -11.19 18.85
N VAL A 656 -28.33 -12.32 19.22
CA VAL A 656 -28.98 -13.39 20.01
C VAL A 656 -28.90 -13.14 21.52
N ARG A 657 -27.90 -12.35 21.96
CA ARG A 657 -27.79 -11.95 23.36
C ARG A 657 -28.63 -10.70 23.59
N ALA A 658 -29.73 -10.86 24.30
CA ALA A 658 -30.32 -9.73 24.99
C ALA A 658 -29.39 -9.34 26.14
N GLU A 659 -28.48 -8.40 25.89
CA GLU A 659 -28.12 -7.30 26.79
C GLU A 659 -26.83 -6.60 26.33
N SER A 660 -26.82 -5.31 26.65
CA SER A 660 -25.85 -4.24 26.42
C SER A 660 -24.40 -4.59 26.03
N LEU A 661 -23.84 -3.76 25.15
CA LEU A 661 -22.41 -3.63 24.90
C LEU A 661 -21.70 -3.18 26.18
N GLN A 662 -21.34 -4.14 27.04
CA GLN A 662 -20.61 -3.89 28.27
C GLN A 662 -19.22 -4.48 28.19
N THR A 663 -18.21 -3.65 28.43
CA THR A 663 -16.83 -4.12 28.55
C THR A 663 -16.04 -3.19 29.44
N ILE A 664 -14.99 -3.73 30.05
CA ILE A 664 -13.99 -2.95 30.75
C ILE A 664 -12.71 -3.02 29.94
N VAL A 665 -12.15 -1.84 29.65
CA VAL A 665 -10.84 -1.68 29.01
C VAL A 665 -9.84 -1.22 30.06
N ILE A 666 -8.63 -1.78 30.01
CA ILE A 666 -7.60 -1.60 31.05
C ILE A 666 -6.49 -0.71 30.49
N LEU A 667 -6.41 0.51 31.02
CA LEU A 667 -5.30 1.42 30.76
C LEU A 667 -4.24 1.22 31.84
N HIS A 668 -3.07 0.76 31.46
CA HIS A 668 -1.94 0.57 32.34
C HIS A 668 -1.02 1.78 32.29
N THR A 669 -0.74 2.34 33.46
CA THR A 669 0.36 3.30 33.63
C THR A 669 1.65 2.52 33.83
N VAL A 670 2.61 2.67 32.91
CA VAL A 670 3.89 1.95 32.96
C VAL A 670 4.65 2.33 34.24
N LEU A 671 5.10 1.34 35.03
CA LEU A 671 5.65 1.52 36.39
C LEU A 671 4.67 2.13 37.42
N GLY A 672 3.38 2.18 37.08
CA GLY A 672 2.32 2.78 37.89
C GLY A 672 1.16 1.81 38.15
N LYS A 673 -0.05 2.35 38.17
CA LYS A 673 -1.29 1.59 38.44
C LYS A 673 -2.13 1.41 37.18
N ASP A 674 -3.00 0.41 37.24
CA ASP A 674 -4.02 0.15 36.22
C ASP A 674 -5.29 1.00 36.48
N HIS A 675 -5.88 1.47 35.39
CA HIS A 675 -7.15 2.19 35.34
C HIS A 675 -8.18 1.37 34.56
N PHE A 676 -9.35 1.17 35.17
CA PHE A 676 -10.44 0.40 34.58
C PHE A 676 -11.48 1.36 34.00
N ILE A 677 -11.66 1.31 32.69
CA ILE A 677 -12.62 2.15 31.97
C ILE A 677 -13.82 1.27 31.62
N SER A 678 -14.97 1.59 32.21
CA SER A 678 -16.22 0.90 31.94
C SER A 678 -16.89 1.50 30.72
N LEU A 679 -17.20 0.68 29.71
CA LEU A 679 -17.95 1.08 28.54
C LEU A 679 -19.29 0.36 28.53
N SER A 680 -20.35 1.11 28.22
CA SER A 680 -21.73 0.63 28.17
C SER A 680 -22.46 1.17 26.94
N GLY A 681 -23.37 0.39 26.39
CA GLY A 681 -24.24 0.80 25.28
C GLY A 681 -25.34 -0.23 25.06
N GLN A 682 -26.42 0.16 24.41
CA GLN A 682 -27.52 -0.72 24.05
C GLN A 682 -27.44 -1.06 22.57
N TYR A 683 -27.13 -2.33 22.26
CA TYR A 683 -27.15 -2.79 20.88
C TYR A 683 -28.59 -3.00 20.41
N GLU A 684 -28.92 -2.54 19.21
CA GLU A 684 -30.20 -2.78 18.56
C GLU A 684 -30.09 -4.01 17.66
N SER A 685 -30.54 -5.17 18.17
CA SER A 685 -30.52 -6.43 17.43
C SER A 685 -31.19 -6.30 16.06
N THR A 686 -30.62 -6.98 15.09
CA THR A 686 -31.04 -6.93 13.69
C THR A 686 -30.95 -8.32 13.06
N CYS A 687 -31.77 -8.61 12.04
CA CYS A 687 -31.68 -9.88 11.32
C CYS A 687 -30.38 -9.98 10.48
N PHE A 688 -29.78 -8.84 10.13
CA PHE A 688 -28.52 -8.78 9.41
C PHE A 688 -27.36 -9.32 10.26
N GLY A 689 -26.40 -9.98 9.61
CA GLY A 689 -25.24 -10.51 10.32
C GLY A 689 -25.51 -11.78 11.13
N ASN A 690 -26.68 -12.44 10.99
CA ASN A 690 -26.95 -13.73 11.65
C ASN A 690 -26.71 -14.91 10.69
N PRO A 691 -26.26 -16.07 11.20
CA PRO A 691 -26.26 -17.29 10.41
C PRO A 691 -27.70 -17.74 10.12
N LEU A 692 -27.88 -18.43 8.99
CA LEU A 692 -29.19 -18.91 8.56
C LEU A 692 -29.84 -19.85 9.59
N SER A 693 -29.04 -20.64 10.31
CA SER A 693 -29.50 -21.52 11.38
C SER A 693 -30.15 -20.78 12.55
N VAL A 694 -29.66 -19.57 12.88
CA VAL A 694 -30.26 -18.72 13.91
C VAL A 694 -31.56 -18.09 13.38
N LEU A 695 -31.54 -17.54 12.16
CA LEU A 695 -32.72 -16.91 11.57
C LEU A 695 -33.89 -17.91 11.41
N ALA A 696 -33.61 -19.16 11.08
CA ALA A 696 -34.62 -20.23 10.97
C ALA A 696 -35.29 -20.58 12.32
N ARG A 697 -34.65 -20.25 13.45
CA ARG A 697 -35.13 -20.55 14.80
C ARG A 697 -35.80 -19.34 15.47
N LEU A 698 -35.98 -18.23 14.76
CA LEU A 698 -36.65 -17.04 15.28
C LEU A 698 -38.16 -17.29 15.48
N PRO A 699 -38.71 -17.11 16.71
CA PRO A 699 -40.14 -17.25 16.96
C PRO A 699 -40.96 -16.07 16.38
N GLY A 700 -40.34 -14.92 16.17
CA GLY A 700 -40.93 -13.66 15.68
C GLY A 700 -39.83 -12.64 15.31
N PRO A 701 -40.17 -11.35 15.11
CA PRO A 701 -39.18 -10.32 14.77
C PRO A 701 -38.05 -10.26 15.80
N ILE A 702 -36.79 -10.16 15.34
CA ILE A 702 -35.63 -10.34 16.22
C ILE A 702 -35.59 -9.38 17.41
N ARG A 703 -36.09 -8.14 17.28
CA ARG A 703 -36.13 -7.16 18.39
C ARG A 703 -37.18 -7.47 19.45
N SER A 704 -38.03 -8.47 19.23
CA SER A 704 -38.94 -8.99 20.26
C SER A 704 -38.25 -9.96 21.23
N LEU A 705 -37.10 -10.55 20.84
CA LEU A 705 -36.36 -11.49 21.67
C LEU A 705 -35.80 -10.82 22.92
N GLN A 706 -36.06 -11.43 24.09
CA GLN A 706 -35.53 -11.01 25.38
C GLN A 706 -34.39 -11.90 25.88
N SER A 707 -34.15 -13.06 25.27
CA SER A 707 -33.00 -13.91 25.59
C SER A 707 -32.72 -14.93 24.48
N ALA A 708 -31.51 -15.49 24.48
CA ALA A 708 -31.12 -16.56 23.55
C ALA A 708 -31.97 -17.83 23.72
N ASP A 709 -32.52 -18.06 24.92
CA ASP A 709 -33.31 -19.24 25.27
C ASP A 709 -34.73 -19.21 24.65
N GLU A 710 -35.18 -18.06 24.14
CA GLU A 710 -36.43 -17.93 23.41
C GLU A 710 -36.34 -18.41 21.95
N LEU A 711 -35.14 -18.68 21.45
CA LEU A 711 -34.96 -19.34 20.15
C LEU A 711 -35.64 -20.71 20.16
N LEU A 712 -36.31 -21.03 19.06
CA LEU A 712 -36.90 -22.35 18.88
C LEU A 712 -35.83 -23.43 19.05
N GLN A 713 -36.21 -24.58 19.61
CA GLN A 713 -35.31 -25.72 19.73
C GLN A 713 -34.83 -26.16 18.34
N GLU A 714 -33.66 -26.78 18.28
CA GLU A 714 -33.10 -27.27 17.00
C GLU A 714 -34.04 -28.25 16.31
N THR A 715 -34.83 -29.01 17.04
CA THR A 715 -35.86 -29.93 16.50
C THR A 715 -37.13 -29.22 16.02
N GLN A 716 -37.27 -27.92 16.28
CA GLN A 716 -38.44 -27.08 15.97
C GLN A 716 -38.09 -25.89 15.06
N HIS A 717 -36.92 -25.93 14.41
CA HIS A 717 -36.53 -24.90 13.45
C HIS A 717 -37.52 -24.84 12.28
N LEU A 718 -37.65 -23.67 11.68
CA LEU A 718 -38.45 -23.49 10.48
C LEU A 718 -37.65 -23.97 9.27
N ASN A 719 -38.33 -24.52 8.28
CA ASN A 719 -37.71 -24.97 7.03
C ASN A 719 -36.92 -23.86 6.30
N ALA A 720 -37.28 -22.59 6.51
CA ALA A 720 -36.54 -21.44 6.00
C ALA A 720 -36.70 -20.21 6.93
N PRO A 721 -35.70 -19.31 6.98
CA PRO A 721 -35.80 -18.03 7.68
C PRO A 721 -37.02 -17.20 7.27
N ARG A 722 -37.81 -16.75 8.24
CA ARG A 722 -39.06 -15.99 7.98
C ARG A 722 -38.77 -14.69 7.26
N GLU A 723 -37.70 -14.01 7.62
CA GLU A 723 -37.32 -12.70 7.08
C GLU A 723 -37.01 -12.79 5.59
N ILE A 724 -36.29 -13.84 5.17
CA ILE A 724 -35.97 -14.11 3.75
C ILE A 724 -37.25 -14.48 3.00
N MET A 725 -38.03 -15.44 3.53
CA MET A 725 -39.27 -15.88 2.88
C MET A 725 -40.29 -14.76 2.75
N ARG A 726 -40.35 -13.85 3.71
CA ARG A 726 -41.24 -12.67 3.65
C ARG A 726 -40.90 -11.76 2.49
N LEU A 727 -39.61 -11.48 2.26
CA LEU A 727 -39.15 -10.69 1.11
C LEU A 727 -39.46 -11.39 -0.21
N ILE A 728 -39.16 -12.69 -0.30
CA ILE A 728 -39.41 -13.51 -1.49
C ILE A 728 -40.90 -13.59 -1.81
N ASN A 729 -41.74 -13.91 -0.81
CA ASN A 729 -43.18 -14.01 -0.98
C ASN A 729 -43.79 -12.67 -1.40
N TRP A 730 -43.28 -11.55 -0.87
CA TRP A 730 -43.71 -10.23 -1.30
C TRP A 730 -43.38 -10.00 -2.78
N LEU A 731 -42.15 -10.29 -3.22
CA LEU A 731 -41.76 -10.17 -4.62
C LEU A 731 -42.64 -11.05 -5.53
N MET A 732 -42.91 -12.30 -5.11
CA MET A 732 -43.73 -13.24 -5.89
C MET A 732 -45.22 -12.85 -5.97
N SER A 733 -45.72 -12.04 -5.04
CA SER A 733 -47.16 -11.72 -4.93
C SER A 733 -47.58 -10.38 -5.55
N ASN A 734 -46.64 -9.58 -6.06
CA ASN A 734 -46.89 -8.17 -6.46
C ASN A 734 -46.58 -7.86 -7.94
N ASP A 735 -46.76 -8.83 -8.86
CA ASP A 735 -46.56 -8.66 -10.32
C ASP A 735 -45.22 -7.99 -10.72
N VAL A 736 -44.16 -8.22 -9.92
CA VAL A 736 -42.83 -7.62 -10.15
C VAL A 736 -42.13 -8.13 -11.41
N GLU A 737 -42.69 -9.15 -12.05
CA GLU A 737 -42.22 -9.74 -13.31
C GLU A 737 -42.16 -8.71 -14.45
N LYS A 738 -42.95 -7.62 -14.37
CA LYS A 738 -42.96 -6.52 -15.34
C LYS A 738 -41.81 -5.52 -15.16
N ILE A 739 -40.97 -5.70 -14.13
CA ILE A 739 -39.87 -4.79 -13.79
C ILE A 739 -38.56 -5.37 -14.35
N ASP A 740 -38.15 -4.82 -15.49
CA ASP A 740 -36.98 -5.32 -16.25
C ASP A 740 -35.65 -5.09 -15.52
N ASP A 741 -35.55 -4.13 -14.61
CA ASP A 741 -34.31 -3.77 -13.91
C ASP A 741 -34.27 -4.21 -12.43
N LEU A 742 -35.19 -5.09 -12.02
CA LEU A 742 -35.22 -5.64 -10.66
C LEU A 742 -33.89 -6.37 -10.34
N PHE A 743 -33.29 -6.06 -9.19
CA PHE A 743 -31.93 -6.46 -8.76
C PHE A 743 -30.75 -5.81 -9.51
N LEU A 744 -31.01 -5.05 -10.58
CA LEU A 744 -29.99 -4.31 -11.32
C LEU A 744 -29.91 -2.85 -10.88
N THR A 745 -31.04 -2.28 -10.46
CA THR A 745 -31.15 -0.93 -9.90
C THR A 745 -31.30 -0.98 -8.37
N PRO A 746 -30.49 -0.23 -7.60
CA PRO A 746 -30.66 -0.14 -6.15
C PRO A 746 -31.91 0.65 -5.78
N GLY A 747 -32.62 0.21 -4.74
CA GLY A 747 -33.77 0.89 -4.14
C GLY A 747 -33.45 1.50 -2.78
N ASP A 748 -34.45 2.09 -2.13
CA ASP A 748 -34.33 2.66 -0.78
C ASP A 748 -34.04 1.54 0.25
N ASP A 749 -33.03 1.72 1.08
CA ASP A 749 -32.53 0.74 2.05
C ASP A 749 -33.21 0.84 3.43
N LYS A 750 -34.15 1.78 3.60
CA LYS A 750 -34.83 2.06 4.88
C LYS A 750 -35.86 1.01 5.33
N LEU A 751 -36.08 -0.05 4.56
CA LEU A 751 -37.04 -1.09 4.93
C LEU A 751 -36.52 -1.88 6.15
N SER A 752 -37.13 -1.66 7.31
CA SER A 752 -36.75 -2.35 8.55
C SER A 752 -37.40 -3.72 8.65
N LEU A 753 -36.57 -4.77 8.68
CA LEU A 753 -37.05 -6.15 8.89
C LEU A 753 -37.23 -6.52 10.36
N ASP A 754 -36.61 -5.75 11.26
CA ASP A 754 -36.31 -6.17 12.62
C ASP A 754 -37.47 -6.01 13.62
N THR A 755 -38.45 -5.15 13.28
CA THR A 755 -39.46 -4.64 14.22
C THR A 755 -40.85 -5.20 13.99
N THR A 756 -41.17 -5.61 12.77
CA THR A 756 -42.52 -6.02 12.37
C THR A 756 -42.50 -7.40 11.74
N ALA A 757 -43.62 -8.11 11.81
CA ALA A 757 -43.79 -9.39 11.13
C ALA A 757 -44.22 -9.23 9.67
N ASP A 758 -44.86 -8.12 9.29
CA ASP A 758 -45.45 -7.90 7.97
C ASP A 758 -44.73 -6.80 7.18
N ILE A 759 -44.51 -7.03 5.88
CA ILE A 759 -44.04 -5.99 4.93
C ILE A 759 -45.28 -5.38 4.27
N SER A 760 -45.65 -4.18 4.69
CA SER A 760 -46.70 -3.39 4.02
C SER A 760 -46.08 -2.27 3.20
N SER A 761 -46.50 -2.14 1.93
CA SER A 761 -46.15 -0.97 1.13
C SER A 761 -46.66 0.31 1.83
N PRO A 762 -45.85 1.38 1.92
CA PRO A 762 -46.34 2.67 2.36
C PRO A 762 -47.52 3.11 1.49
N ALA A 763 -48.57 3.67 2.10
CA ALA A 763 -49.83 4.02 1.40
C ALA A 763 -49.65 4.95 0.17
N ASN A 764 -48.47 5.56 0.00
CA ASN A 764 -48.13 6.50 -1.07
C ASN A 764 -46.88 6.10 -1.89
N ALA A 765 -46.31 4.90 -1.73
CA ALA A 765 -45.12 4.47 -2.48
C ALA A 765 -45.50 3.89 -3.85
N ALA A 766 -44.74 4.24 -4.90
CA ALA A 766 -44.85 3.55 -6.18
C ALA A 766 -44.44 2.07 -6.02
N THR A 767 -45.26 1.15 -6.52
CA THR A 767 -45.03 -0.30 -6.40
C THR A 767 -43.65 -0.72 -6.91
N GLU A 768 -43.17 -0.07 -7.96
CA GLU A 768 -41.83 -0.31 -8.55
C GLU A 768 -40.69 0.11 -7.61
N ALA A 769 -40.72 1.34 -7.10
CA ALA A 769 -39.69 1.84 -6.17
C ALA A 769 -39.63 1.00 -4.88
N PHE A 770 -40.80 0.54 -4.40
CA PHE A 770 -40.86 -0.35 -3.24
C PHE A 770 -40.35 -1.77 -3.58
N ALA A 771 -40.56 -2.26 -4.81
CA ALA A 771 -39.97 -3.51 -5.27
C ALA A 771 -38.44 -3.45 -5.35
N HIS A 772 -37.86 -2.35 -5.82
CA HIS A 772 -36.40 -2.14 -5.78
C HIS A 772 -35.87 -2.11 -4.33
N ALA A 773 -36.62 -1.49 -3.40
CA ALA A 773 -36.27 -1.48 -1.97
C ALA A 773 -36.25 -2.91 -1.38
N VAL A 774 -37.30 -3.70 -1.64
CA VAL A 774 -37.40 -5.10 -1.21
C VAL A 774 -36.27 -5.95 -1.81
N ALA A 775 -35.98 -5.80 -3.10
CA ALA A 775 -34.89 -6.49 -3.77
C ALA A 775 -33.51 -6.13 -3.18
N THR A 776 -33.28 -4.85 -2.89
CA THR A 776 -32.03 -4.35 -2.28
C THR A 776 -31.84 -4.91 -0.88
N VAL A 777 -32.91 -4.91 -0.07
CA VAL A 777 -32.89 -5.45 1.29
C VAL A 777 -32.68 -6.97 1.30
N LEU A 778 -33.22 -7.70 0.33
CA LEU A 778 -32.95 -9.14 0.16
C LEU A 778 -31.47 -9.41 -0.16
N LEU A 779 -30.89 -8.66 -1.12
CA LEU A 779 -29.46 -8.78 -1.44
C LEU A 779 -28.58 -8.41 -0.24
N ALA A 780 -28.92 -7.34 0.48
CA ALA A 780 -28.19 -6.90 1.66
C ALA A 780 -28.29 -7.92 2.81
N LEU A 781 -29.46 -8.54 3.02
CA LEU A 781 -29.63 -9.57 4.05
C LEU A 781 -28.79 -10.81 3.73
N LEU A 782 -28.84 -11.28 2.49
CA LEU A 782 -28.05 -12.43 2.03
C LEU A 782 -26.54 -12.13 2.06
N ASP A 783 -26.12 -10.91 1.70
CA ASP A 783 -24.72 -10.51 1.81
C ASP A 783 -24.29 -10.29 3.26
N SER A 784 -25.20 -9.98 4.17
CA SER A 784 -24.86 -9.84 5.59
C SER A 784 -24.58 -11.18 6.28
N LEU A 785 -24.92 -12.32 5.68
CA LEU A 785 -24.72 -13.62 6.32
C LEU A 785 -23.22 -13.84 6.63
N PRO A 786 -22.86 -14.28 7.86
CA PRO A 786 -21.47 -14.60 8.21
C PRO A 786 -20.89 -15.66 7.27
N GLU A 787 -21.69 -16.69 6.98
CA GLU A 787 -21.41 -17.71 5.98
C GLU A 787 -22.45 -17.57 4.84
N PRO A 788 -22.02 -17.48 3.58
CA PRO A 788 -22.94 -17.36 2.45
C PRO A 788 -23.83 -18.59 2.31
N VAL A 789 -24.92 -18.47 1.55
CA VAL A 789 -25.89 -19.54 1.34
C VAL A 789 -25.24 -20.84 0.87
N ILE A 790 -24.23 -20.73 -0.01
CA ILE A 790 -23.35 -21.85 -0.34
C ILE A 790 -22.10 -21.70 0.53
N PRO A 791 -21.82 -22.63 1.46
CA PRO A 791 -20.64 -22.60 2.35
C PRO A 791 -19.32 -22.40 1.60
N PHE A 792 -18.39 -21.64 2.21
CA PHE A 792 -17.07 -21.37 1.62
C PHE A 792 -16.30 -22.64 1.26
N SER A 793 -16.45 -23.70 2.08
CA SER A 793 -15.81 -25.01 1.87
C SER A 793 -16.18 -25.69 0.55
N LEU A 794 -17.32 -25.32 -0.06
CA LEU A 794 -17.80 -25.91 -1.30
C LEU A 794 -17.49 -25.05 -2.54
N HIS A 795 -16.99 -23.83 -2.39
CA HIS A 795 -16.80 -22.92 -3.52
C HIS A 795 -15.82 -23.46 -4.55
N ALA A 796 -14.74 -24.10 -4.11
CA ALA A 796 -13.77 -24.74 -5.00
C ALA A 796 -14.45 -25.84 -5.84
N ARG A 797 -15.28 -26.67 -5.20
CA ARG A 797 -16.04 -27.72 -5.89
C ARG A 797 -17.07 -27.15 -6.85
N CYS A 798 -17.83 -26.11 -6.45
CA CYS A 798 -18.76 -25.42 -7.33
C CYS A 798 -18.08 -24.94 -8.62
N ALA A 799 -16.82 -24.49 -8.53
CA ALA A 799 -16.06 -24.03 -9.68
C ALA A 799 -15.57 -25.14 -10.62
N GLU A 800 -15.49 -26.39 -10.15
CA GLU A 800 -15.06 -27.55 -10.94
C GLU A 800 -16.22 -28.24 -11.67
N VAL A 801 -17.47 -27.93 -11.30
CA VAL A 801 -18.68 -28.51 -11.90
C VAL A 801 -18.74 -28.24 -13.40
N SER A 802 -18.95 -29.30 -14.18
CA SER A 802 -18.95 -29.26 -15.64
C SER A 802 -20.32 -29.56 -16.25
N SER A 803 -21.22 -30.17 -15.49
CA SER A 803 -22.56 -30.56 -15.95
C SER A 803 -23.66 -30.12 -15.00
N ARG A 804 -24.88 -30.05 -15.53
CA ARG A 804 -26.08 -29.75 -14.74
C ARG A 804 -26.26 -30.79 -13.63
N ASP A 805 -26.15 -32.08 -13.94
CA ASP A 805 -26.34 -33.16 -12.97
C ASP A 805 -25.34 -33.06 -11.81
N GLU A 806 -24.05 -32.84 -12.11
CA GLU A 806 -23.01 -32.57 -11.10
C GLU A 806 -23.35 -31.31 -10.28
N ALA A 807 -23.87 -30.25 -10.92
CA ALA A 807 -24.28 -29.04 -10.23
C ALA A 807 -25.37 -29.32 -9.20
N PHE A 808 -26.35 -30.17 -9.52
CA PHE A 808 -27.42 -30.58 -8.60
C PHE A 808 -26.91 -31.52 -7.49
N GLU A 809 -25.80 -32.23 -7.68
CA GLU A 809 -25.15 -33.04 -6.65
C GLU A 809 -24.33 -32.21 -5.63
N VAL A 810 -23.82 -31.03 -5.98
CA VAL A 810 -23.02 -30.21 -5.05
C VAL A 810 -23.82 -29.68 -3.85
N PRO A 811 -25.02 -29.07 -4.04
CA PRO A 811 -25.95 -28.80 -2.95
C PRO A 811 -26.32 -30.06 -2.17
N ALA A 812 -26.29 -31.23 -2.81
CA ALA A 812 -26.51 -32.50 -2.14
C ALA A 812 -25.36 -32.92 -1.21
N ILE A 813 -24.18 -32.30 -1.31
CA ILE A 813 -23.02 -32.59 -0.43
C ILE A 813 -22.84 -31.56 0.68
N VAL A 814 -23.47 -30.39 0.58
CA VAL A 814 -23.81 -29.58 1.77
C VAL A 814 -24.51 -30.48 2.81
N GLN A 815 -25.31 -31.46 2.35
CA GLN A 815 -26.09 -32.38 3.17
C GLN A 815 -25.25 -33.35 4.02
N GLU A 816 -24.00 -33.66 3.62
CA GLU A 816 -23.13 -34.60 4.34
C GLU A 816 -22.01 -33.91 5.16
N SER A 817 -21.65 -32.67 4.82
CA SER A 817 -20.45 -32.00 5.33
C SER A 817 -20.71 -30.95 6.42
N SER A 818 -21.97 -30.68 6.79
CA SER A 818 -22.35 -29.93 8.01
C SER A 818 -22.11 -30.74 9.30
N LEU A 819 -20.92 -31.32 9.45
CA LEU A 819 -20.42 -32.04 10.64
C LEU A 819 -20.14 -31.11 11.85
N ILE A 820 -20.80 -29.95 11.93
CA ILE A 820 -20.85 -29.10 13.15
C ILE A 820 -22.30 -28.95 13.64
N LEU A 821 -23.15 -29.94 13.37
CA LEU A 821 -24.31 -30.25 14.21
C LEU A 821 -24.18 -31.72 14.61
N THR A 822 -23.73 -31.94 15.85
CA THR A 822 -23.70 -33.26 16.47
C THR A 822 -25.13 -33.81 16.54
N ASP A 823 -25.32 -35.00 15.97
CA ASP A 823 -26.49 -35.87 16.13
C ASP A 823 -27.86 -35.17 16.08
N THR A 824 -28.36 -34.86 14.88
CA THR A 824 -29.80 -34.95 14.54
C THR A 824 -29.99 -34.94 13.02
N SER A 825 -31.16 -35.38 12.57
CA SER A 825 -31.51 -35.95 11.26
C SER A 825 -31.07 -35.20 10.00
N GLU A 826 -30.82 -36.00 8.95
CA GLU A 826 -30.47 -35.71 7.53
C GLU A 826 -31.37 -34.68 6.77
N SER A 827 -32.25 -33.93 7.44
CA SER A 827 -33.35 -33.15 6.84
C SER A 827 -33.16 -31.64 6.76
N ASP A 828 -32.14 -31.06 7.39
CA ASP A 828 -32.17 -29.63 7.75
C ASP A 828 -31.37 -28.74 6.78
N ALA A 829 -30.31 -29.28 6.17
CA ALA A 829 -29.65 -28.69 4.99
C ALA A 829 -30.48 -28.85 3.69
N GLN A 830 -31.52 -29.69 3.75
CA GLN A 830 -32.35 -30.12 2.62
C GLN A 830 -33.19 -28.98 2.02
N TYR A 831 -33.48 -27.91 2.79
CA TYR A 831 -34.50 -26.92 2.41
C TYR A 831 -33.99 -25.49 2.12
N ILE A 832 -32.83 -25.04 2.63
CA ILE A 832 -32.34 -23.67 2.39
C ILE A 832 -31.88 -23.50 0.93
N THR A 833 -31.10 -24.44 0.41
CA THR A 833 -30.68 -24.48 -1.01
C THR A 833 -31.86 -24.84 -1.93
N GLY A 834 -32.79 -25.67 -1.45
CA GLY A 834 -33.98 -26.12 -2.18
C GLY A 834 -35.18 -25.14 -2.20
N SER A 835 -35.26 -24.17 -1.28
CA SER A 835 -36.40 -23.24 -1.16
C SER A 835 -36.06 -21.79 -1.49
N ILE A 836 -34.86 -21.32 -1.13
CA ILE A 836 -34.43 -19.93 -1.40
C ILE A 836 -33.68 -19.86 -2.74
N GLY A 837 -32.94 -20.91 -3.10
CA GLY A 837 -32.16 -20.96 -4.34
C GLY A 837 -32.99 -21.36 -5.55
N GLN A 838 -33.48 -22.59 -5.59
CA GLN A 838 -34.05 -23.17 -6.82
C GLN A 838 -35.38 -22.54 -7.29
N PRO A 839 -36.44 -22.42 -6.46
CA PRO A 839 -37.75 -21.95 -6.94
C PRO A 839 -37.76 -20.45 -7.20
N PHE A 840 -37.03 -19.67 -6.40
CA PHE A 840 -36.96 -18.22 -6.54
C PHE A 840 -36.05 -17.79 -7.69
N LEU A 841 -34.86 -18.38 -7.85
CA LEU A 841 -34.02 -18.09 -9.02
C LEU A 841 -34.67 -18.60 -10.32
N HIS A 842 -35.34 -19.76 -10.28
CA HIS A 842 -36.14 -20.23 -11.41
C HIS A 842 -37.35 -19.32 -11.68
N TYR A 843 -38.06 -18.82 -10.66
CA TYR A 843 -39.16 -17.85 -10.81
C TYR A 843 -38.69 -16.54 -11.45
N LEU A 844 -37.52 -16.02 -11.06
CA LEU A 844 -36.96 -14.80 -11.65
C LEU A 844 -36.57 -14.95 -13.13
N CYS A 845 -36.35 -16.18 -13.61
CA CYS A 845 -35.86 -16.46 -14.97
C CYS A 845 -36.91 -17.09 -15.89
N ALA A 846 -37.89 -17.81 -15.34
CA ALA A 846 -39.01 -18.40 -16.10
C ALA A 846 -39.94 -17.34 -16.74
N GLN A 847 -39.69 -16.06 -16.50
CA GLN A 847 -40.53 -14.94 -16.90
C GLN A 847 -39.84 -14.00 -17.91
N ASP A 848 -38.72 -14.38 -18.51
CA ASP A 848 -38.11 -13.61 -19.62
C ASP A 848 -38.92 -13.84 -20.92
N PRO A 849 -39.70 -12.85 -21.40
CA PRO A 849 -40.52 -13.03 -22.61
C PRO A 849 -39.68 -13.12 -23.89
N ASN A 850 -38.36 -12.84 -23.79
CA ASN A 850 -37.44 -12.79 -24.93
C ASN A 850 -36.53 -14.02 -25.04
N SER A 851 -36.73 -15.08 -24.24
CA SER A 851 -35.96 -16.33 -24.41
C SER A 851 -36.14 -16.98 -25.78
N ASP A 852 -37.21 -16.63 -26.51
CA ASP A 852 -37.54 -17.15 -27.85
C ASP A 852 -37.19 -16.21 -29.02
N ILE A 853 -36.63 -15.02 -28.78
CA ILE A 853 -36.35 -14.06 -29.87
C ILE A 853 -34.89 -14.15 -30.29
N ASN A 854 -34.58 -15.23 -31.00
CA ASN A 854 -33.44 -15.31 -31.92
C ASN A 854 -33.78 -14.56 -33.23
N THR A 855 -34.26 -13.32 -33.13
CA THR A 855 -34.42 -12.41 -34.27
C THR A 855 -33.58 -11.15 -34.02
N GLY A 856 -32.26 -11.32 -33.98
CA GLY A 856 -31.38 -10.22 -34.32
C GLY A 856 -31.58 -9.86 -35.79
N ASP A 857 -31.90 -8.60 -36.04
CA ASP A 857 -31.82 -8.01 -37.38
C ASP A 857 -30.38 -8.21 -37.89
N PRO A 858 -30.13 -8.79 -39.09
CA PRO A 858 -28.78 -9.12 -39.56
C PRO A 858 -27.81 -7.93 -39.68
N ASP A 859 -28.32 -6.70 -39.54
CA ASP A 859 -27.57 -5.45 -39.67
C ASP A 859 -27.14 -4.83 -38.31
N ASP A 860 -27.52 -5.39 -37.15
CA ASP A 860 -27.03 -4.90 -35.85
C ASP A 860 -25.66 -5.51 -35.52
N SER A 861 -24.60 -4.80 -35.92
CA SER A 861 -23.19 -5.15 -35.72
C SER A 861 -22.67 -4.96 -34.29
N GLY A 862 -23.57 -4.77 -33.31
CA GLY A 862 -23.22 -4.67 -31.90
C GLY A 862 -22.91 -6.04 -31.25
N PRO A 863 -22.14 -6.06 -30.14
CA PRO A 863 -21.97 -7.29 -29.36
C PRO A 863 -23.32 -7.79 -28.82
N PRO A 864 -23.55 -9.11 -28.76
CA PRO A 864 -24.80 -9.67 -28.25
C PRO A 864 -25.07 -9.14 -26.82
N ARG A 865 -26.29 -8.65 -26.58
CA ARG A 865 -26.69 -8.17 -25.25
C ARG A 865 -26.77 -9.36 -24.30
N ALA A 866 -26.17 -9.22 -23.12
CA ALA A 866 -26.25 -10.24 -22.08
C ALA A 866 -27.71 -10.50 -21.71
N THR A 867 -28.09 -11.78 -21.61
CA THR A 867 -29.45 -12.18 -21.23
C THR A 867 -29.76 -11.74 -19.79
N ARG A 868 -31.05 -11.61 -19.44
CA ARG A 868 -31.48 -11.33 -18.06
C ARG A 868 -30.87 -12.35 -17.07
N ALA A 869 -30.85 -13.62 -17.48
CA ALA A 869 -30.24 -14.71 -16.71
C ALA A 869 -28.75 -14.46 -16.43
N GLU A 870 -27.97 -14.05 -17.44
CA GLU A 870 -26.56 -13.73 -17.27
C GLU A 870 -26.36 -12.56 -16.31
N GLN A 871 -27.17 -11.50 -16.42
CA GLN A 871 -27.10 -10.35 -15.51
C GLN A 871 -27.39 -10.75 -14.06
N LEU A 872 -28.41 -11.58 -13.82
CA LEU A 872 -28.73 -12.08 -12.49
C LEU A 872 -27.62 -12.99 -11.93
N THR A 873 -26.97 -13.83 -12.75
CA THR A 873 -25.84 -14.65 -12.28
C THR A 873 -24.69 -13.79 -11.75
N VAL A 874 -24.45 -12.62 -12.36
CA VAL A 874 -23.42 -11.67 -11.88
C VAL A 874 -23.78 -11.12 -10.50
N VAL A 875 -25.03 -10.73 -10.30
CA VAL A 875 -25.50 -10.18 -9.01
C VAL A 875 -25.49 -11.26 -7.92
N PHE A 876 -26.12 -12.40 -8.17
CA PHE A 876 -26.29 -13.45 -7.16
C PHE A 876 -25.00 -14.22 -6.87
N SER A 877 -24.05 -14.33 -7.81
CA SER A 877 -22.75 -14.96 -7.52
C SER A 877 -21.95 -14.22 -6.45
N ARG A 878 -22.08 -12.89 -6.36
CA ARG A 878 -21.39 -12.08 -5.35
C ARG A 878 -21.94 -12.29 -3.94
N VAL A 879 -23.18 -12.75 -3.84
CA VAL A 879 -23.91 -12.87 -2.57
C VAL A 879 -23.99 -14.34 -2.13
N LEU A 880 -24.41 -15.24 -3.01
CA LEU A 880 -24.58 -16.67 -2.72
C LEU A 880 -23.25 -17.44 -2.68
N LEU A 881 -22.24 -16.97 -3.43
CA LEU A 881 -20.89 -17.53 -3.54
C LEU A 881 -19.84 -16.44 -3.27
N ARG A 882 -20.08 -15.61 -2.24
CA ARG A 882 -19.17 -14.52 -1.85
C ARG A 882 -17.75 -15.04 -1.65
N ASP A 883 -16.72 -14.24 -1.96
CA ASP A 883 -15.34 -14.65 -1.68
C ASP A 883 -15.10 -14.86 -0.17
N ASP A 884 -14.39 -15.94 0.16
CA ASP A 884 -13.90 -16.21 1.51
C ASP A 884 -12.74 -15.25 1.82
N PRO A 885 -12.87 -14.37 2.84
CA PRO A 885 -11.80 -13.44 3.21
C PRO A 885 -10.51 -14.16 3.65
N GLU A 886 -10.63 -15.37 4.20
CA GLU A 886 -9.51 -16.17 4.72
C GLU A 886 -8.94 -17.13 3.66
N ALA A 887 -9.60 -17.28 2.51
CA ALA A 887 -9.09 -18.16 1.46
C ALA A 887 -7.75 -17.67 0.91
N ALA A 888 -6.80 -18.61 0.86
CA ALA A 888 -5.50 -18.39 0.24
C ALA A 888 -5.63 -18.19 -1.28
N ILE A 889 -6.54 -18.90 -1.93
CA ILE A 889 -6.76 -18.84 -3.37
C ILE A 889 -8.22 -18.51 -3.62
N PRO A 890 -8.54 -17.34 -4.20
CA PRO A 890 -9.92 -17.01 -4.54
C PRO A 890 -10.42 -17.91 -5.66
N VAL A 891 -11.74 -18.04 -5.77
CA VAL A 891 -12.41 -18.88 -6.78
C VAL A 891 -12.86 -18.02 -7.95
N SER A 892 -12.60 -18.46 -9.18
CA SER A 892 -12.91 -17.70 -10.40
C SER A 892 -14.36 -17.18 -10.41
N PRO A 893 -14.59 -15.87 -10.61
CA PRO A 893 -15.93 -15.31 -10.71
C PRO A 893 -16.72 -15.91 -11.87
N LEU A 894 -16.06 -16.26 -12.98
CA LEU A 894 -16.72 -16.92 -14.11
C LEU A 894 -17.09 -18.37 -13.79
N ALA A 895 -16.27 -19.07 -13.00
CA ALA A 895 -16.63 -20.40 -12.53
C ALA A 895 -17.86 -20.36 -11.60
N LYS A 896 -17.94 -19.37 -10.70
CA LYS A 896 -19.13 -19.14 -9.86
C LYS A 896 -20.38 -18.83 -10.69
N ARG A 897 -20.25 -17.98 -11.71
CA ARG A 897 -21.36 -17.66 -12.63
C ARG A 897 -21.80 -18.87 -13.44
N ARG A 898 -20.85 -19.66 -13.97
CA ARG A 898 -21.14 -20.93 -14.66
C ARG A 898 -21.90 -21.87 -13.74
N PHE A 899 -21.44 -22.07 -12.51
CA PHE A 899 -22.15 -22.87 -11.52
C PHE A 899 -23.61 -22.41 -11.32
N LEU A 900 -23.84 -21.11 -11.10
CA LEU A 900 -25.20 -20.59 -10.94
C LEU A 900 -26.05 -20.68 -12.21
N SER A 901 -25.44 -20.61 -13.39
CA SER A 901 -26.17 -20.74 -14.65
C SER A 901 -26.88 -22.08 -14.79
N PHE A 902 -26.33 -23.19 -14.25
CA PHE A 902 -27.00 -24.49 -14.26
C PHE A 902 -28.37 -24.50 -13.55
N PHE A 903 -28.63 -23.53 -12.68
CA PHE A 903 -29.91 -23.36 -11.96
C PHE A 903 -30.81 -22.28 -12.57
N ILE A 904 -30.23 -21.28 -13.23
CA ILE A 904 -30.89 -20.05 -13.69
C ILE A 904 -31.35 -20.16 -15.14
N SER A 905 -30.56 -20.78 -16.03
CA SER A 905 -30.92 -20.89 -17.44
C SER A 905 -31.70 -22.18 -17.76
N GLN A 906 -32.74 -22.04 -18.58
CA GLN A 906 -33.33 -23.14 -19.35
C GLN A 906 -32.48 -23.29 -20.62
N PHE A 907 -31.44 -24.12 -20.58
CA PHE A 907 -30.75 -24.59 -21.79
C PHE A 907 -31.18 -26.02 -22.10
#